data_AF-A0A4Y2RDZ7-F1
#
_entry.id   AF-A0A4Y2RDZ7-F1
#
_cell.length_a   1.000
_cell.length_b   1.000
_cell.length_c   1.000
_cell.angle_alpha   90.00
_cell.angle_beta   90.00
_cell.angle_gamma   90.00
#
_symmetry.space_group_name_H-M   'P 1'
#
loop_
_entity.id
_entity.type
_entity.pdbx_description
1 polymer ?
#
loop_
_entity_poly.entity_id
_entity_poly.type
_entity_poly.pdbx_seq_one_letter_code
_entity_poly.pdbx_strand_id
1 'polypeptide(L)'
;MIKHLTPESQNALLHFYNRIWQEQYFPTLWQQAIIIPLLKPGKDPKIPSNYRPIALTCCLCKLLERMINRRLVYYLETNKFLHPFQSGFRKGRSTIDNLLALETDIRLSFLQRKHLVAIFFDIEKAYDRTWRYGILKDLHDLGLKGNLPIFIRNFLKLRKFRVKVESEFSDFFIQEEGVPQGSVLSVTLFILKINNILKQLPTSVRGYLYVDDLYISCSGTNMNFIQRQLQTAVNNITQWCNSNGFSISTSKTAGVHFCRKRNLHLDPEIKLYGEIITFVNEIKFLGVIFDKKLTFLPHVKQLRKKSEIALNILKVLSTTAWGADRDSMLKIYRATVLSKLDYGCTIYGSARKSVLQKLDPVHHIALRLCSGAFRTSPVKSLYVECYEPALELKRQMLSLHYYFKIQSNANHPFHDFKLRPFLLRLQDARKSFIPVFFTRVHVILSDLNLLYLHVTPQPKTNFPPWGIPVVQFLNPFQTFIKSDTADIIYQQIFIEHRQEYDDFIAIYTDGSKSADHVSFAVVFPHKTLSFKLHSSCSVFTAEIAAVLLALENISDCMERKFIIYMDSLSVLESLKSFYIHSHHHPLVLNVLHLLNKLASRDFNILLCWVPSHVGIVGNEEADKAAKLANTITNSTVPLTDFKKYTKVLFYAKWQRQWDTETDNKLHSVKPHVQPWPSLTTRKADTLLTRLRVGHTRYTHRHLLFGEQTPMCSQCKCSMSIKHILSECPNFISQRFKFFKTNSVDLSLLLGKTPHVNLFAFLRSIGFYPHI
;
A
#
# COMPACT_ATOMS: atom_id res chain seq x y z
N MET A 1 -0.70 1.35 26.60
CA MET A 1 -0.76 0.70 27.92
C MET A 1 -0.08 -0.67 27.93
N ILE A 2 -0.67 -1.74 27.37
CA ILE A 2 -0.06 -3.11 27.44
C ILE A 2 1.36 -3.19 26.85
N LYS A 3 1.65 -2.47 25.75
CA LYS A 3 2.98 -2.45 25.11
C LYS A 3 4.09 -1.85 26.00
N HIS A 4 3.73 -1.08 27.03
CA HIS A 4 4.68 -0.40 27.94
C HIS A 4 4.80 -1.11 29.29
N LEU A 5 4.24 -2.32 29.43
CA LEU A 5 4.42 -3.14 30.63
C LEU A 5 5.88 -3.59 30.76
N THR A 6 6.36 -3.72 32.00
CA THR A 6 7.69 -4.27 32.29
C THR A 6 7.80 -5.73 31.85
N PRO A 7 9.02 -6.26 31.63
CA PRO A 7 9.21 -7.67 31.26
C PRO A 7 8.55 -8.65 32.24
N GLU A 8 8.61 -8.38 33.54
CA GLU A 8 8.01 -9.21 34.59
C GLU A 8 6.48 -9.23 34.46
N SER A 9 5.88 -8.06 34.20
CA SER A 9 4.44 -7.92 33.97
C SER A 9 3.99 -8.63 32.68
N GLN A 10 4.82 -8.59 31.64
CA GLN A 10 4.56 -9.33 30.39
C GLN A 10 4.62 -10.84 30.62
N ASN A 11 5.58 -11.32 31.41
CA ASN A 11 5.71 -12.73 31.78
C ASN A 11 4.53 -13.21 32.63
N ALA A 12 4.10 -12.41 33.62
CA ALA A 12 2.90 -12.71 34.41
C ALA A 12 1.64 -12.81 33.53
N LEU A 13 1.48 -11.88 32.58
CA LEU A 13 0.36 -11.92 31.63
C LEU A 13 0.42 -13.14 30.70
N LEU A 14 1.62 -13.52 30.24
CA LEU A 14 1.82 -14.73 29.46
C LEU A 14 1.45 -15.98 30.26
N HIS A 15 1.87 -16.06 31.53
CA HIS A 15 1.50 -17.16 32.41
C HIS A 15 -0.02 -17.24 32.59
N PHE A 16 -0.70 -16.11 32.80
CA PHE A 16 -2.16 -16.04 32.87
C PHE A 16 -2.84 -16.55 31.59
N TYR A 17 -2.34 -16.17 30.41
CA TYR A 17 -2.86 -16.69 29.14
C TYR A 17 -2.62 -18.18 28.95
N ASN A 18 -1.46 -18.69 29.36
CA ASN A 18 -1.17 -20.12 29.30
C ASN A 18 -2.08 -20.92 30.23
N ARG A 19 -2.40 -20.40 31.42
CA ARG A 19 -3.41 -21.00 32.32
C ARG A 19 -4.78 -21.08 31.65
N ILE A 20 -5.28 -19.97 31.09
CA ILE A 20 -6.55 -19.96 30.33
C ILE A 20 -6.55 -21.03 29.22
N TRP A 21 -5.43 -21.16 28.51
CA TRP A 21 -5.28 -22.11 27.41
C TRP A 21 -5.25 -23.57 27.88
N GLN A 22 -4.55 -23.87 28.98
CA GLN A 22 -4.38 -25.23 29.53
C GLN A 22 -5.59 -25.69 30.34
N GLU A 23 -6.08 -24.84 31.25
CA GLU A 23 -7.23 -25.11 32.13
C GLU A 23 -8.57 -25.01 31.37
N GLN A 24 -8.54 -24.53 30.11
CA GLN A 24 -9.72 -24.35 29.25
C GLN A 24 -10.80 -23.44 29.85
N TYR A 25 -10.43 -22.60 30.82
CA TYR A 25 -11.34 -21.71 31.52
C TYR A 25 -11.30 -20.30 30.92
N PHE A 26 -12.45 -19.82 30.42
CA PHE A 26 -12.57 -18.48 29.85
C PHE A 26 -13.11 -17.49 30.91
N PRO A 27 -12.41 -16.38 31.20
CA PRO A 27 -12.86 -15.43 32.22
C PRO A 27 -14.26 -14.88 31.95
N THR A 28 -15.13 -14.92 32.96
CA THR A 28 -16.54 -14.48 32.85
C THR A 28 -16.66 -13.00 32.50
N LEU A 29 -15.77 -12.14 33.01
CA LEU A 29 -15.71 -10.72 32.66
C LEU A 29 -15.44 -10.48 31.16
N TRP A 30 -14.77 -11.41 30.47
CA TRP A 30 -14.49 -11.28 29.05
C TRP A 30 -15.66 -11.68 28.16
N GLN A 31 -16.70 -12.30 28.73
CA GLN A 31 -17.95 -12.62 28.04
C GLN A 31 -18.89 -11.40 27.95
N GLN A 32 -18.57 -10.32 28.67
CA GLN A 32 -19.33 -9.08 28.69
C GLN A 32 -18.84 -8.12 27.58
N ALA A 33 -19.77 -7.45 26.92
CA ALA A 33 -19.48 -6.41 25.92
C ALA A 33 -20.33 -5.15 26.14
N ILE A 34 -19.74 -3.99 25.84
CA ILE A 34 -20.48 -2.72 25.80
C ILE A 34 -20.71 -2.37 24.32
N ILE A 35 -21.97 -2.31 23.90
CA ILE A 35 -22.33 -1.91 22.55
C ILE A 35 -22.42 -0.40 22.47
N ILE A 36 -21.63 0.19 21.57
CA ILE A 36 -21.76 1.60 21.19
C ILE A 36 -22.46 1.66 19.82
N PRO A 37 -23.66 2.25 19.72
CA PRO A 37 -24.36 2.41 18.45
C PRO A 37 -23.75 3.56 17.65
N LEU A 38 -23.24 3.28 16.45
CA LEU A 38 -22.73 4.30 15.53
C LEU A 38 -23.69 4.51 14.36
N LEU A 39 -24.19 5.72 14.19
CA LEU A 39 -25.12 6.05 13.11
C LEU A 39 -24.46 5.86 11.73
N LYS A 40 -25.15 5.18 10.81
CA LYS A 40 -24.71 5.06 9.41
C LYS A 40 -24.73 6.45 8.76
N PRO A 41 -23.68 6.84 8.01
CA PRO A 41 -23.62 8.17 7.40
C PRO A 41 -24.83 8.47 6.51
N GLY A 42 -25.45 9.64 6.71
CA GLY A 42 -26.56 10.14 5.88
C GLY A 42 -27.88 9.38 6.06
N LYS A 43 -28.03 8.64 7.16
CA LYS A 43 -29.26 7.93 7.51
C LYS A 43 -29.97 8.62 8.68
N ASP A 44 -31.28 8.45 8.75
CA ASP A 44 -32.12 9.05 9.79
C ASP A 44 -31.74 8.53 11.19
N PRO A 45 -31.35 9.42 12.14
CA PRO A 45 -31.07 9.06 13.53
C PRO A 45 -32.27 8.45 14.28
N LYS A 46 -33.51 8.68 13.83
CA LYS A 46 -34.70 8.18 14.52
C LYS A 46 -34.94 6.68 14.32
N ILE A 47 -34.26 6.05 13.37
CA ILE A 47 -34.48 4.64 13.01
C ILE A 47 -33.35 3.77 13.61
N PRO A 48 -33.64 2.86 14.57
CA PRO A 48 -32.60 2.04 15.21
C PRO A 48 -31.78 1.17 14.25
N SER A 49 -32.39 0.67 13.17
CA SER A 49 -31.70 -0.16 12.16
C SER A 49 -30.64 0.63 11.36
N ASN A 50 -30.62 1.95 11.48
CA ASN A 50 -29.60 2.82 10.90
C ASN A 50 -28.31 2.88 11.73
N TYR A 51 -28.27 2.29 12.93
CA TYR A 51 -27.06 2.23 13.75
C TYR A 51 -26.27 0.94 13.48
N ARG A 52 -24.96 1.01 13.66
CA ARG A 52 -24.05 -0.15 13.70
C ARG A 52 -23.70 -0.45 15.16
N PRO A 53 -23.96 -1.66 15.66
CA PRO A 53 -23.56 -2.03 17.01
C PRO A 53 -22.06 -2.37 17.04
N ILE A 54 -21.25 -1.55 17.72
CA ILE A 54 -19.82 -1.87 17.93
C ILE A 54 -19.64 -2.44 19.34
N ALA A 55 -19.21 -3.70 19.43
CA ALA A 55 -18.95 -4.35 20.71
C ALA A 55 -17.55 -4.00 21.23
N LEU A 56 -17.50 -3.26 22.33
CA LEU A 56 -16.28 -3.05 23.10
C LEU A 56 -16.08 -4.22 24.07
N THR A 57 -15.08 -5.06 23.78
CA THR A 57 -14.63 -6.16 24.63
C THR A 57 -13.31 -5.83 25.34
N CYS A 58 -12.99 -6.60 26.38
CA CYS A 58 -11.75 -6.45 27.16
C CYS A 58 -10.48 -6.43 26.30
N CYS A 59 -9.58 -5.48 26.55
CA CYS A 59 -8.31 -5.35 25.83
C CYS A 59 -7.37 -6.57 26.02
N LEU A 60 -7.38 -7.20 27.20
CA LEU A 60 -6.61 -8.42 27.48
C LEU A 60 -7.16 -9.60 26.65
N CYS A 61 -8.49 -9.75 26.61
CA CYS A 61 -9.14 -10.72 25.73
C CYS A 61 -8.73 -10.53 24.26
N LYS A 62 -8.76 -9.29 23.76
CA LYS A 62 -8.35 -8.99 22.37
C LYS A 62 -6.90 -9.36 22.06
N LEU A 63 -6.01 -9.31 23.05
CA LEU A 63 -4.62 -9.74 22.89
C LEU A 63 -4.53 -11.26 22.76
N LEU A 64 -5.20 -12.01 23.64
CA LEU A 64 -5.26 -13.47 23.54
C LEU A 64 -5.95 -13.95 22.25
N GLU A 65 -7.07 -13.32 21.87
CA GLU A 65 -7.74 -13.53 20.58
C GLU A 65 -6.78 -13.36 19.41
N ARG A 66 -5.92 -12.34 19.45
CA ARG A 66 -4.93 -12.09 18.39
C ARG A 66 -3.88 -13.19 18.32
N MET A 67 -3.42 -13.70 19.46
CA MET A 67 -2.48 -14.84 19.51
C MET A 67 -3.13 -16.08 18.90
N ILE A 68 -4.35 -16.41 19.30
CA ILE A 68 -5.09 -17.58 18.83
C ILE A 68 -5.45 -17.44 17.34
N ASN A 69 -5.89 -16.26 16.91
CA ASN A 69 -6.21 -15.99 15.52
C ASN A 69 -4.98 -16.14 14.61
N ARG A 70 -3.79 -15.70 15.06
CA ARG A 70 -2.54 -15.93 14.31
C ARG A 70 -2.28 -17.43 14.10
N ARG A 71 -2.52 -18.26 15.11
CA ARG A 71 -2.38 -19.73 15.02
C ARG A 71 -3.40 -20.36 14.09
N LEU A 72 -4.67 -19.94 14.20
CA LEU A 72 -5.76 -20.43 13.35
C LEU A 72 -5.54 -20.05 11.87
N VAL A 73 -5.24 -18.78 11.57
CA VAL A 73 -4.98 -18.33 10.20
C VAL A 73 -3.79 -19.07 9.58
N TYR A 74 -2.72 -19.29 10.35
CA TYR A 74 -1.59 -20.10 9.90
C TYR A 74 -2.04 -21.50 9.46
N TYR A 75 -2.83 -22.19 10.28
CA TYR A 75 -3.35 -23.51 9.96
C TYR A 75 -4.25 -23.51 8.71
N LEU A 76 -5.15 -22.52 8.59
CA LEU A 76 -6.09 -22.42 7.47
C LEU A 76 -5.40 -22.13 6.13
N GLU A 77 -4.40 -21.25 6.12
CA GLU A 77 -3.67 -20.87 4.90
C GLU A 77 -2.70 -21.97 4.48
N THR A 78 -1.96 -22.58 5.42
CA THR A 78 -1.00 -23.65 5.13
C THR A 78 -1.69 -24.87 4.52
N ASN A 79 -2.87 -25.24 5.03
CA ASN A 79 -3.67 -26.36 4.51
C ASN A 79 -4.60 -25.97 3.36
N LYS A 80 -4.55 -24.72 2.87
CA LYS A 80 -5.37 -24.20 1.75
C LYS A 80 -6.89 -24.38 1.93
N PHE A 81 -7.38 -24.28 3.17
CA PHE A 81 -8.80 -24.40 3.45
C PHE A 81 -9.61 -23.18 2.99
N LEU A 82 -8.97 -22.01 2.88
CA LEU A 82 -9.59 -20.80 2.34
C LEU A 82 -9.57 -20.79 0.82
N HIS A 83 -10.74 -20.62 0.20
CA HIS A 83 -10.92 -20.63 -1.24
C HIS A 83 -10.05 -19.56 -1.92
N PRO A 84 -9.41 -19.83 -3.07
CA PRO A 84 -8.54 -18.87 -3.75
C PRO A 84 -9.20 -17.52 -4.09
N PHE A 85 -10.51 -17.53 -4.35
CA PHE A 85 -11.34 -16.36 -4.69
C PHE A 85 -12.02 -15.66 -3.49
N GLN A 86 -11.70 -16.06 -2.26
CA GLN A 86 -11.98 -15.27 -1.06
C GLN A 86 -10.76 -14.38 -0.78
N SER A 87 -10.94 -13.06 -0.84
CA SER A 87 -9.86 -12.08 -0.64
C SER A 87 -10.01 -11.25 0.64
N GLY A 88 -11.16 -11.32 1.30
CA GLY A 88 -11.48 -10.58 2.52
C GLY A 88 -10.59 -10.97 3.69
N PHE A 89 -10.06 -9.97 4.42
CA PHE A 89 -9.19 -10.10 5.61
C PHE A 89 -8.04 -11.12 5.54
N ARG A 90 -7.58 -11.48 4.34
CA ARG A 90 -6.42 -12.36 4.13
C ARG A 90 -5.15 -11.57 3.91
N LYS A 91 -4.02 -12.07 4.44
CA LYS A 91 -2.70 -11.46 4.24
C LYS A 91 -2.33 -11.50 2.76
N GLY A 92 -1.79 -10.40 2.24
CA GLY A 92 -1.39 -10.30 0.83
C GLY A 92 -2.54 -10.13 -0.16
N ARG A 93 -3.81 -10.14 0.28
CA ARG A 93 -4.99 -9.89 -0.56
C ARG A 93 -5.53 -8.47 -0.38
N SER A 94 -6.42 -8.03 -1.27
CA SER A 94 -7.03 -6.70 -1.26
C SER A 94 -8.36 -6.66 -2.00
N THR A 95 -9.18 -5.63 -1.75
CA THR A 95 -10.42 -5.38 -2.52
C THR A 95 -10.17 -5.27 -4.02
N ILE A 96 -8.99 -4.78 -4.40
CA ILE A 96 -8.55 -4.67 -5.79
C ILE A 96 -8.53 -6.02 -6.50
N ASP A 97 -8.31 -7.13 -5.78
CA ASP A 97 -8.21 -8.47 -6.39
C ASP A 97 -9.55 -8.91 -6.96
N ASN A 98 -10.64 -8.68 -6.23
CA ASN A 98 -12.00 -8.97 -6.70
C ASN A 98 -12.45 -7.98 -7.77
N LEU A 99 -12.04 -6.72 -7.66
CA LEU A 99 -12.32 -5.71 -8.69
C LEU A 99 -11.60 -6.02 -10.02
N LEU A 100 -10.35 -6.50 -9.95
CA LEU A 100 -9.57 -6.96 -11.09
C LEU A 100 -10.24 -8.14 -11.77
N ALA A 101 -10.72 -9.10 -10.99
CA ALA A 101 -11.44 -10.26 -11.50
C ALA A 101 -12.69 -9.86 -12.30
N LEU A 102 -13.55 -9.03 -11.70
CA LEU A 102 -14.76 -8.54 -12.36
C LEU A 102 -14.43 -7.74 -13.63
N GLU A 103 -13.47 -6.81 -13.56
CA GLU A 103 -13.04 -6.02 -14.71
C GLU A 103 -12.51 -6.90 -15.85
N THR A 104 -11.70 -7.91 -15.52
CA THR A 104 -11.14 -8.86 -16.48
C THR A 104 -12.24 -9.68 -17.15
N ASP A 105 -13.18 -10.23 -16.37
CA ASP A 105 -14.28 -11.05 -16.89
C ASP A 105 -15.20 -10.25 -17.83
N ILE A 106 -15.54 -9.01 -17.46
CA ILE A 106 -16.33 -8.09 -18.30
C ILE A 106 -15.58 -7.79 -19.59
N ARG A 107 -14.30 -7.42 -19.50
CA ARG A 107 -13.49 -7.05 -20.67
C ARG A 107 -13.32 -8.19 -21.65
N LEU A 108 -13.02 -9.40 -21.15
CA LEU A 108 -12.88 -10.58 -22.00
C LEU A 108 -14.21 -10.94 -22.68
N SER A 109 -15.34 -10.73 -22.00
CA SER A 109 -16.66 -10.93 -22.59
C SER A 109 -16.94 -9.91 -23.70
N PHE A 110 -16.61 -8.63 -23.49
CA PHE A 110 -16.71 -7.60 -24.54
C PHE A 110 -15.79 -7.87 -25.72
N LEU A 111 -14.57 -8.33 -25.46
CA LEU A 111 -13.62 -8.72 -26.48
C LEU A 111 -14.21 -9.84 -27.35
N GLN A 112 -14.85 -10.84 -26.76
CA GLN A 112 -15.48 -11.93 -27.49
C GLN A 112 -16.89 -11.60 -28.04
N ARG A 113 -17.38 -10.36 -27.88
CA ARG A 113 -18.77 -9.97 -28.21
C ARG A 113 -19.83 -10.85 -27.52
N LYS A 114 -19.54 -11.30 -26.29
CA LYS A 114 -20.44 -12.07 -25.43
C LYS A 114 -21.20 -11.16 -24.47
N HIS A 115 -22.29 -11.70 -23.92
CA HIS A 115 -22.98 -11.16 -22.75
C HIS A 115 -22.25 -11.62 -21.49
N LEU A 116 -22.16 -10.75 -20.49
CA LEU A 116 -21.81 -11.16 -19.13
C LEU A 116 -22.88 -10.62 -18.19
N VAL A 117 -23.46 -11.51 -17.39
CA VAL A 117 -24.40 -11.15 -16.34
C VAL A 117 -23.75 -11.43 -15.00
N ALA A 118 -23.77 -10.45 -14.11
CA ALA A 118 -23.28 -10.58 -12.75
C ALA A 118 -24.39 -10.25 -11.74
N ILE A 119 -24.48 -11.02 -10.67
CA ILE A 119 -25.41 -10.79 -9.56
C ILE A 119 -24.58 -10.50 -8.31
N PHE A 120 -24.92 -9.39 -7.64
CA PHE A 120 -24.27 -8.93 -6.42
C PHE A 120 -25.23 -9.13 -5.24
N PHE A 121 -24.81 -9.90 -4.24
CA PHE A 121 -25.63 -10.26 -3.09
C PHE A 121 -25.28 -9.40 -1.88
N ASP A 122 -26.28 -9.00 -1.10
CA ASP A 122 -26.12 -8.37 0.22
C ASP A 122 -26.54 -9.39 1.29
N ILE A 123 -25.58 -9.89 2.07
CA ILE A 123 -25.86 -10.80 3.19
C ILE A 123 -26.37 -9.98 4.36
N GLU A 124 -27.59 -10.28 4.83
CA GLU A 124 -28.21 -9.53 5.90
C GLU A 124 -27.58 -9.85 7.26
N LYS A 125 -27.17 -8.79 7.98
CA LYS A 125 -26.64 -8.88 9.35
C LYS A 125 -25.64 -10.03 9.52
N ALA A 126 -24.69 -10.12 8.59
CA ALA A 126 -23.85 -11.30 8.40
C ALA A 126 -23.15 -11.77 9.70
N TYR A 127 -22.63 -10.85 10.51
CA TYR A 127 -21.99 -11.17 11.80
C TYR A 127 -23.00 -11.65 12.84
N ASP A 128 -24.17 -11.01 12.93
CA ASP A 128 -25.19 -11.31 13.95
C ASP A 128 -25.92 -12.64 13.68
N ARG A 129 -26.00 -13.05 12.42
CA ARG A 129 -26.66 -14.29 11.98
C ARG A 129 -25.72 -15.48 11.82
N THR A 130 -24.41 -15.30 12.02
CA THR A 130 -23.46 -16.41 11.85
C THR A 130 -23.73 -17.52 12.86
N TRP A 131 -24.10 -18.70 12.36
CA TRP A 131 -24.48 -19.83 13.20
C TRP A 131 -23.29 -20.40 13.99
N ARG A 132 -23.35 -20.29 15.32
CA ARG A 132 -22.22 -20.66 16.21
C ARG A 132 -21.90 -22.14 16.17
N TYR A 133 -22.92 -23.00 16.22
CA TYR A 133 -22.73 -24.45 16.09
C TYR A 133 -22.13 -24.80 14.73
N GLY A 134 -22.58 -24.11 13.66
CA GLY A 134 -22.03 -24.27 12.32
C GLY A 134 -20.54 -23.97 12.24
N ILE A 135 -20.03 -22.96 12.96
CA ILE A 135 -18.58 -22.68 13.05
C ILE A 135 -17.83 -23.83 13.74
N LEU A 136 -18.35 -24.32 14.87
CA LEU A 136 -17.71 -25.40 15.64
C LEU A 136 -17.69 -26.71 14.86
N LYS A 137 -18.76 -27.01 14.13
CA LYS A 137 -18.83 -28.13 13.20
C LYS A 137 -17.76 -27.98 12.10
N ASP A 138 -17.69 -26.83 11.44
CA ASP A 138 -16.70 -26.61 10.37
C ASP A 138 -15.27 -26.74 10.92
N LEU A 139 -14.97 -26.26 12.13
CA LEU A 139 -13.65 -26.45 12.76
C LEU A 139 -13.34 -27.93 13.00
N HIS A 140 -14.33 -28.70 13.46
CA HIS A 140 -14.19 -30.14 13.67
C HIS A 140 -13.97 -30.88 12.34
N ASP A 141 -14.75 -30.55 11.30
CA ASP A 141 -14.68 -31.16 9.97
C ASP A 141 -13.33 -30.85 9.28
N LEU A 142 -12.69 -29.72 9.63
CA LEU A 142 -11.32 -29.39 9.23
C LEU A 142 -10.24 -30.17 9.99
N GLY A 143 -10.60 -31.00 10.96
CA GLY A 143 -9.67 -31.81 11.76
C GLY A 143 -9.09 -31.12 12.99
N LEU A 144 -9.59 -29.93 13.37
CA LEU A 144 -9.12 -29.24 14.57
C LEU A 144 -9.69 -29.90 15.83
N LYS A 145 -8.80 -30.37 16.70
CA LYS A 145 -9.10 -30.98 18.00
C LYS A 145 -8.30 -30.29 19.13
N GLY A 146 -8.68 -30.53 20.39
CA GLY A 146 -7.97 -30.02 21.57
C GLY A 146 -8.31 -28.58 21.96
N ASN A 147 -7.34 -27.84 22.52
CA ASN A 147 -7.60 -26.55 23.20
C ASN A 147 -8.09 -25.43 22.27
N LEU A 148 -7.71 -25.43 20.99
CA LEU A 148 -8.10 -24.37 20.06
C LEU A 148 -9.62 -24.32 19.80
N PRO A 149 -10.29 -25.42 19.35
CA PRO A 149 -11.75 -25.43 19.22
C PRO A 149 -12.47 -25.27 20.57
N ILE A 150 -11.90 -25.76 21.68
CA ILE A 150 -12.48 -25.57 23.03
C ILE A 150 -12.48 -24.09 23.42
N PHE A 151 -11.36 -23.38 23.18
CA PHE A 151 -11.28 -21.94 23.40
C PHE A 151 -12.32 -21.20 22.55
N ILE A 152 -12.44 -21.54 21.26
CA ILE A 152 -13.41 -20.90 20.35
C ILE A 152 -14.84 -21.16 20.84
N ARG A 153 -15.16 -22.38 21.27
CA ARG A 153 -16.45 -22.72 21.87
C ARG A 153 -16.73 -21.84 23.09
N ASN A 154 -15.78 -21.74 24.02
CA ASN A 154 -15.96 -20.96 25.25
C ASN A 154 -16.02 -19.44 24.97
N PHE A 155 -15.31 -18.98 23.95
CA PHE A 155 -15.34 -17.61 23.45
C PHE A 155 -16.70 -17.23 22.84
N LEU A 156 -17.38 -18.18 22.17
CA LEU A 156 -18.70 -17.98 21.58
C LEU A 156 -19.84 -18.25 22.58
N LYS A 157 -19.59 -18.99 23.66
CA LYS A 157 -20.59 -19.37 24.67
C LYS A 157 -20.99 -18.18 25.56
N LEU A 158 -22.30 -18.05 25.81
CA LEU A 158 -22.92 -17.17 26.83
C LEU A 158 -22.38 -15.73 26.84
N ARG A 159 -22.49 -15.04 25.70
CA ARG A 159 -22.16 -13.62 25.59
C ARG A 159 -23.26 -12.76 26.22
N LYS A 160 -22.87 -11.84 27.11
CA LYS A 160 -23.75 -10.80 27.63
C LYS A 160 -23.32 -9.45 27.06
N PHE A 161 -24.28 -8.62 26.69
CA PHE A 161 -23.99 -7.26 26.25
C PHE A 161 -24.96 -6.27 26.87
N ARG A 162 -24.54 -5.01 26.96
CA ARG A 162 -25.40 -3.88 27.27
C ARG A 162 -25.09 -2.73 26.32
N VAL A 163 -26.08 -1.91 26.00
CA VAL A 163 -25.92 -0.76 25.12
C VAL A 163 -25.57 0.46 25.95
N LYS A 164 -24.56 1.22 25.50
CA LYS A 164 -24.22 2.52 26.08
C LYS A 164 -24.68 3.62 25.14
N VAL A 165 -25.52 4.52 25.64
CA VAL A 165 -25.93 5.76 24.96
C VAL A 165 -25.54 6.91 25.88
N GLU A 166 -24.61 7.75 25.41
CA GLU A 166 -24.06 8.86 26.21
C GLU A 166 -23.50 8.39 27.56
N SER A 167 -24.09 8.80 28.68
CA SER A 167 -23.71 8.39 30.04
C SER A 167 -24.44 7.15 30.54
N GLU A 168 -25.54 6.75 29.89
CA GLU A 168 -26.44 5.72 30.38
C GLU A 168 -26.14 4.33 29.80
N PHE A 169 -26.48 3.31 30.59
CA PHE A 169 -26.36 1.91 30.22
C PHE A 169 -27.72 1.22 30.26
N SER A 170 -27.99 0.39 29.26
CA SER A 170 -29.12 -0.54 29.32
C SER A 170 -28.84 -1.68 30.30
N ASP A 171 -29.88 -2.48 30.54
CA ASP A 171 -29.75 -3.81 31.12
C ASP A 171 -28.84 -4.73 30.30
N PHE A 172 -28.42 -5.82 30.93
CA PHE A 172 -27.68 -6.89 30.25
C PHE A 172 -28.61 -7.81 29.49
N PHE A 173 -28.30 -7.99 28.21
CA PHE A 173 -28.97 -8.93 27.31
C PHE A 173 -28.03 -10.08 26.95
N ILE A 174 -28.60 -11.27 26.72
CA ILE A 174 -27.86 -12.45 26.27
C ILE A 174 -27.89 -12.47 24.74
N GLN A 175 -26.73 -12.68 24.13
CA GLN A 175 -26.62 -12.89 22.68
C GLN A 175 -26.59 -14.39 22.38
N GLU A 176 -27.63 -14.91 21.74
CA GLU A 176 -27.77 -16.34 21.43
C GLU A 176 -26.99 -16.78 20.18
N GLU A 177 -26.99 -15.97 19.12
CA GLU A 177 -26.34 -16.26 17.85
C GLU A 177 -25.37 -15.16 17.40
N GLY A 178 -24.59 -15.47 16.36
CA GLY A 178 -23.65 -14.54 15.77
C GLY A 178 -22.30 -14.45 16.48
N VAL A 179 -21.40 -13.72 15.84
CA VAL A 179 -20.04 -13.45 16.32
C VAL A 179 -19.90 -11.98 16.70
N PRO A 180 -19.18 -11.64 17.79
CA PRO A 180 -19.13 -10.27 18.29
C PRO A 180 -18.42 -9.33 17.32
N GLN A 181 -19.09 -8.25 16.93
CA GLN A 181 -18.56 -7.25 16.00
C GLN A 181 -17.50 -6.37 16.68
N GLY A 182 -16.27 -6.40 16.18
CA GLY A 182 -15.12 -5.68 16.76
C GLY A 182 -14.12 -6.58 17.51
N SER A 183 -14.39 -7.88 17.60
CA SER A 183 -13.40 -8.88 18.02
C SER A 183 -12.47 -9.26 16.86
N VAL A 184 -11.24 -9.66 17.20
CA VAL A 184 -10.22 -10.03 16.21
C VAL A 184 -10.51 -11.41 15.64
N LEU A 185 -10.97 -12.33 16.48
CA LEU A 185 -11.20 -13.72 16.11
C LEU A 185 -12.49 -13.91 15.30
N SER A 186 -13.52 -13.11 15.60
CA SER A 186 -14.82 -13.14 14.91
C SER A 186 -14.69 -13.05 13.40
N VAL A 187 -13.76 -12.22 12.93
CA VAL A 187 -13.52 -11.98 11.51
C VAL A 187 -13.08 -13.26 10.78
N THR A 188 -12.14 -14.00 11.37
CA THR A 188 -11.64 -15.25 10.78
C THR A 188 -12.70 -16.35 10.86
N LEU A 189 -13.45 -16.43 11.97
CA LEU A 189 -14.53 -17.40 12.12
C LEU A 189 -15.64 -17.16 11.10
N PHE A 190 -16.01 -15.90 10.87
CA PHE A 190 -16.95 -15.52 9.84
C PHE A 190 -16.45 -15.94 8.45
N ILE A 191 -15.21 -15.60 8.10
CA ILE A 191 -14.62 -16.00 6.82
C ILE A 191 -14.66 -17.51 6.63
N LEU A 192 -14.24 -18.26 7.65
CA LEU A 192 -14.25 -19.72 7.63
C LEU A 192 -15.65 -20.25 7.31
N LYS A 193 -16.68 -19.67 7.95
CA LYS A 193 -18.06 -20.11 7.75
C LYS A 193 -18.59 -19.79 6.35
N ILE A 194 -18.39 -18.56 5.86
CA ILE A 194 -18.91 -18.14 4.56
C ILE A 194 -18.13 -18.76 3.38
N ASN A 195 -16.87 -19.15 3.59
CA ASN A 195 -15.96 -19.63 2.53
C ASN A 195 -16.53 -20.77 1.68
N ASN A 196 -17.33 -21.67 2.27
CA ASN A 196 -17.88 -22.83 1.58
C ASN A 196 -19.00 -22.48 0.57
N ILE A 197 -19.52 -21.24 0.56
CA ILE A 197 -20.52 -20.78 -0.42
C ILE A 197 -20.01 -20.89 -1.86
N LEU A 198 -18.71 -20.62 -2.08
CA LEU A 198 -18.10 -20.65 -3.40
C LEU A 198 -18.00 -22.07 -3.98
N LYS A 199 -18.03 -23.10 -3.13
CA LYS A 199 -18.00 -24.51 -3.55
C LYS A 199 -19.34 -24.99 -4.12
N GLN A 200 -20.42 -24.22 -3.90
CA GLN A 200 -21.78 -24.58 -4.35
C GLN A 200 -22.08 -24.15 -5.78
N LEU A 201 -21.16 -23.41 -6.41
CA LEU A 201 -21.38 -22.80 -7.71
C LEU A 201 -21.17 -23.81 -8.83
N PRO A 202 -22.02 -23.79 -9.88
CA PRO A 202 -21.77 -24.54 -11.11
C PRO A 202 -20.43 -24.14 -11.76
N THR A 203 -19.79 -25.07 -12.47
CA THR A 203 -18.48 -24.85 -13.15
C THR A 203 -18.49 -23.73 -14.19
N SER A 204 -19.67 -23.42 -14.75
CA SER A 204 -19.89 -22.33 -15.72
C SER A 204 -19.95 -20.94 -15.07
N VAL A 205 -20.18 -20.88 -13.75
CA VAL A 205 -20.40 -19.65 -12.98
C VAL A 205 -19.17 -19.35 -12.14
N ARG A 206 -18.65 -18.13 -12.28
CA ARG A 206 -17.55 -17.64 -11.43
C ARG A 206 -18.11 -16.93 -10.22
N GLY A 207 -17.58 -17.21 -9.04
CA GLY A 207 -17.92 -16.49 -7.82
C GLY A 207 -16.69 -15.94 -7.12
N TYR A 208 -16.82 -14.72 -6.60
CA TYR A 208 -15.78 -14.06 -5.83
C TYR A 208 -16.37 -13.46 -4.57
N LEU A 209 -15.61 -13.58 -3.49
CA LEU A 209 -16.05 -13.20 -2.16
C LEU A 209 -15.03 -12.24 -1.54
N TYR A 210 -15.53 -11.16 -0.96
CA TYR A 210 -14.75 -10.30 -0.09
C TYR A 210 -15.52 -10.14 1.21
N VAL A 211 -15.20 -10.99 2.19
CA VAL A 211 -15.95 -11.04 3.45
C VAL A 211 -17.42 -11.40 3.16
N ASP A 212 -18.35 -10.47 3.31
CA ASP A 212 -19.79 -10.57 3.07
C ASP A 212 -20.20 -10.12 1.65
N ASP A 213 -19.34 -9.38 0.95
CA ASP A 213 -19.58 -8.96 -0.43
C ASP A 213 -19.34 -10.13 -1.40
N LEU A 214 -20.42 -10.82 -1.79
CA LEU A 214 -20.43 -11.89 -2.79
C LEU A 214 -20.94 -11.37 -4.13
N TYR A 215 -20.25 -11.71 -5.22
CA TYR A 215 -20.86 -11.68 -6.54
C TYR A 215 -20.60 -12.97 -7.31
N ILE A 216 -21.54 -13.32 -8.17
CA ILE A 216 -21.39 -14.38 -9.16
C ILE A 216 -21.53 -13.81 -10.56
N SER A 217 -20.92 -14.45 -11.55
CA SER A 217 -21.05 -14.03 -12.94
C SER A 217 -20.98 -15.20 -13.91
N CYS A 218 -21.70 -15.06 -15.03
CA CYS A 218 -21.70 -16.02 -16.13
C CYS A 218 -21.57 -15.28 -17.46
N SER A 219 -20.76 -15.82 -18.36
CA SER A 219 -20.45 -15.26 -19.69
C SER A 219 -20.90 -16.21 -20.79
N GLY A 220 -21.56 -15.69 -21.82
CA GLY A 220 -22.10 -16.52 -22.90
C GLY A 220 -22.58 -15.73 -24.11
N THR A 221 -22.79 -16.42 -25.22
CA THR A 221 -23.41 -15.84 -26.43
C THR A 221 -24.93 -15.84 -26.35
N ASN A 222 -25.51 -16.84 -25.68
CA ASN A 222 -26.95 -17.05 -25.53
C ASN A 222 -27.41 -16.68 -24.12
N MET A 223 -28.41 -15.79 -24.01
CA MET A 223 -28.96 -15.35 -22.74
C MET A 223 -29.69 -16.47 -21.98
N ASN A 224 -30.37 -17.38 -22.68
CA ASN A 224 -31.09 -18.50 -22.05
C ASN A 224 -30.15 -19.44 -21.31
N PHE A 225 -28.96 -19.68 -21.87
CA PHE A 225 -27.91 -20.44 -21.19
C PHE A 225 -27.45 -19.73 -19.92
N ILE A 226 -27.16 -18.42 -20.02
CA ILE A 226 -26.72 -17.61 -18.88
C ILE A 226 -27.77 -17.61 -17.77
N GLN A 227 -29.04 -17.39 -18.12
CA GLN A 227 -30.16 -17.39 -17.17
C GLN A 227 -30.27 -18.73 -16.45
N ARG A 228 -30.24 -19.86 -17.18
CA ARG A 228 -30.31 -21.20 -16.57
C ARG A 228 -29.16 -21.43 -15.58
N GLN A 229 -27.92 -21.16 -16.00
CA GLN A 229 -26.74 -21.38 -15.15
C GLN A 229 -26.73 -20.49 -13.91
N LEU A 230 -27.12 -19.21 -14.05
CA LEU A 230 -27.21 -18.30 -12.91
C LEU A 230 -28.38 -18.64 -11.99
N GLN A 231 -29.54 -19.07 -12.52
CA GLN A 231 -30.65 -19.50 -11.68
C GLN A 231 -30.26 -20.75 -10.87
N THR A 232 -29.58 -21.73 -11.47
CA THR A 232 -29.04 -22.89 -10.74
C THR A 232 -28.08 -22.43 -9.64
N ALA A 233 -27.18 -21.49 -9.93
CA ALA A 233 -26.26 -20.95 -8.94
C ALA A 233 -26.97 -20.23 -7.78
N VAL A 234 -27.98 -19.39 -8.09
CA VAL A 234 -28.80 -18.70 -7.08
C VAL A 234 -29.55 -19.70 -6.21
N ASN A 235 -30.11 -20.76 -6.79
CA ASN A 235 -30.80 -21.82 -6.04
C ASN A 235 -29.85 -22.55 -5.09
N ASN A 236 -28.65 -22.92 -5.57
CA ASN A 236 -27.64 -23.60 -4.76
C ASN A 236 -27.16 -22.71 -3.60
N ILE A 237 -26.91 -21.42 -3.87
CA ILE A 237 -26.56 -20.43 -2.85
C ILE A 237 -27.69 -20.32 -1.82
N THR A 238 -28.94 -20.21 -2.27
CA THR A 238 -30.11 -20.06 -1.40
C THR A 238 -30.27 -21.26 -0.47
N GLN A 239 -30.18 -22.47 -1.02
CA GLN A 239 -30.23 -23.71 -0.25
C GLN A 239 -29.08 -23.77 0.78
N TRP A 240 -27.86 -23.41 0.36
CA TRP A 240 -26.72 -23.38 1.26
C TRP A 240 -26.87 -22.35 2.38
N CYS A 241 -27.38 -21.16 2.08
CA CYS A 241 -27.66 -20.12 3.06
C CYS A 241 -28.67 -20.60 4.11
N ASN A 242 -29.77 -21.22 3.67
CA ASN A 242 -30.79 -21.78 4.57
C ASN A 242 -30.20 -22.84 5.51
N SER A 243 -29.34 -23.73 5.00
CA SER A 243 -28.68 -24.77 5.81
C SER A 243 -27.59 -24.25 6.75
N ASN A 244 -27.10 -23.03 6.55
CA ASN A 244 -25.98 -22.46 7.31
C ASN A 244 -26.35 -21.21 8.13
N GLY A 245 -27.63 -20.84 8.19
CA GLY A 245 -28.14 -19.71 8.98
C GLY A 245 -27.89 -18.33 8.36
N PHE A 246 -27.59 -18.26 7.05
CA PHE A 246 -27.48 -16.99 6.33
C PHE A 246 -28.77 -16.63 5.62
N SER A 247 -29.01 -15.33 5.46
CA SER A 247 -30.12 -14.81 4.68
C SER A 247 -29.63 -13.66 3.80
N ILE A 248 -30.14 -13.64 2.58
CA ILE A 248 -29.77 -12.69 1.54
C ILE A 248 -30.90 -11.67 1.38
N SER A 249 -30.55 -10.40 1.30
CA SER A 249 -31.54 -9.35 1.10
C SER A 249 -31.99 -9.29 -0.36
N THR A 250 -33.26 -9.58 -0.65
CA THR A 250 -33.80 -9.48 -2.02
C THR A 250 -33.77 -8.05 -2.54
N SER A 251 -34.15 -7.09 -1.70
CA SER A 251 -34.24 -5.66 -2.05
C SER A 251 -32.89 -4.99 -2.40
N LYS A 252 -31.78 -5.48 -1.84
CA LYS A 252 -30.44 -4.93 -2.10
C LYS A 252 -29.61 -5.77 -3.06
N THR A 253 -30.03 -7.01 -3.30
CA THR A 253 -29.41 -7.85 -4.32
C THR A 253 -29.78 -7.31 -5.70
N ALA A 254 -28.77 -7.12 -6.55
CA ALA A 254 -28.97 -6.53 -7.86
C ALA A 254 -28.14 -7.25 -8.92
N GLY A 255 -28.72 -7.36 -10.12
CA GLY A 255 -28.06 -7.86 -11.31
C GLY A 255 -27.52 -6.72 -12.16
N VAL A 256 -26.41 -6.95 -12.85
CA VAL A 256 -25.95 -6.09 -13.95
C VAL A 256 -25.65 -6.95 -15.16
N HIS A 257 -26.26 -6.56 -16.28
CA HIS A 257 -25.97 -7.13 -17.58
C HIS A 257 -24.94 -6.25 -18.30
N PHE A 258 -23.70 -6.73 -18.35
CA PHE A 258 -22.62 -6.11 -19.09
C PHE A 258 -22.65 -6.55 -20.55
N CYS A 259 -22.95 -5.61 -21.45
CA CYS A 259 -22.99 -5.87 -22.89
C CYS A 259 -22.65 -4.62 -23.71
N ARG A 260 -22.01 -4.82 -24.87
CA ARG A 260 -21.73 -3.78 -25.88
C ARG A 260 -22.42 -4.03 -27.23
N LYS A 261 -23.24 -5.07 -27.34
CA LYS A 261 -24.04 -5.31 -28.55
C LYS A 261 -25.06 -4.17 -28.71
N ARG A 262 -25.33 -3.77 -29.96
CA ARG A 262 -26.30 -2.72 -30.27
C ARG A 262 -27.73 -3.25 -30.40
N ASN A 263 -27.87 -4.53 -30.77
CA ASN A 263 -29.17 -5.18 -30.94
C ASN A 263 -29.92 -5.22 -29.60
N LEU A 264 -31.25 -5.12 -29.68
CA LEU A 264 -32.13 -5.30 -28.53
C LEU A 264 -31.90 -6.68 -27.92
N HIS A 265 -31.69 -6.71 -26.62
CA HIS A 265 -31.57 -7.94 -25.84
C HIS A 265 -32.27 -7.70 -24.51
N LEU A 266 -33.09 -8.65 -24.10
CA LEU A 266 -33.74 -8.62 -22.80
C LEU A 266 -32.75 -9.05 -21.72
N ASP A 267 -32.92 -8.48 -20.53
CA ASP A 267 -32.22 -8.95 -19.34
C ASP A 267 -32.83 -10.29 -18.89
N PRO A 268 -32.03 -11.17 -18.26
CA PRO A 268 -32.53 -12.47 -17.84
C PRO A 268 -33.45 -12.34 -16.61
N GLU A 269 -34.49 -13.17 -16.56
CA GLU A 269 -35.36 -13.27 -15.40
C GLU A 269 -34.78 -14.28 -14.41
N ILE A 270 -34.23 -13.77 -13.31
CA ILE A 270 -33.62 -14.58 -12.25
C ILE A 270 -34.37 -14.31 -10.95
N LYS A 271 -34.77 -15.37 -10.26
CA LYS A 271 -35.54 -15.30 -9.01
C LYS A 271 -34.67 -15.66 -7.80
N LEU A 272 -34.73 -14.84 -6.76
CA LEU A 272 -34.17 -15.08 -5.43
C LEU A 272 -35.32 -15.15 -4.42
N TYR A 273 -35.47 -16.27 -3.71
CA TYR A 273 -36.63 -16.53 -2.84
C TYR A 273 -38.00 -16.34 -3.54
N GLY A 274 -38.07 -16.60 -4.86
CA GLY A 274 -39.27 -16.40 -5.66
C GLY A 274 -39.46 -14.98 -6.21
N GLU A 275 -38.75 -13.98 -5.68
CA GLU A 275 -38.78 -12.59 -6.15
C GLU A 275 -37.79 -12.35 -7.29
N ILE A 276 -38.16 -11.54 -8.28
CA ILE A 276 -37.29 -11.22 -9.43
C ILE A 276 -36.18 -10.27 -8.98
N ILE A 277 -34.92 -10.61 -9.28
CA ILE A 277 -33.77 -9.75 -9.04
C ILE A 277 -33.81 -8.56 -9.98
N THR A 278 -33.68 -7.35 -9.42
CA THR A 278 -33.66 -6.12 -10.22
C THR A 278 -32.35 -5.96 -11.00
N PHE A 279 -32.46 -5.63 -12.29
CA PHE A 279 -31.32 -5.34 -13.14
C PHE A 279 -31.07 -3.83 -13.23
N VAL A 280 -29.85 -3.42 -12.87
CA VAL A 280 -29.46 -2.00 -12.82
C VAL A 280 -28.39 -1.68 -13.86
N ASN A 281 -28.36 -0.42 -14.30
CA ASN A 281 -27.38 0.06 -15.27
C ASN A 281 -25.99 0.31 -14.68
N GLU A 282 -25.93 0.55 -13.37
CA GLU A 282 -24.70 0.79 -12.61
C GLU A 282 -24.77 0.17 -11.22
N ILE A 283 -23.66 -0.41 -10.76
CA ILE A 283 -23.55 -1.03 -9.43
C ILE A 283 -22.27 -0.57 -8.74
N LYS A 284 -22.37 -0.28 -7.44
CA LYS A 284 -21.21 0.01 -6.60
C LYS A 284 -20.73 -1.28 -5.94
N PHE A 285 -19.55 -1.74 -6.29
CA PHE A 285 -18.91 -2.92 -5.72
C PHE A 285 -17.55 -2.56 -5.15
N LEU A 286 -17.29 -2.90 -3.88
CA LEU A 286 -16.04 -2.61 -3.15
C LEU A 286 -15.52 -1.17 -3.32
N GLY A 287 -16.44 -0.21 -3.39
CA GLY A 287 -16.12 1.23 -3.49
C GLY A 287 -15.96 1.77 -4.92
N VAL A 288 -15.97 0.93 -5.96
CA VAL A 288 -15.91 1.34 -7.38
C VAL A 288 -17.28 1.15 -8.03
N ILE A 289 -17.69 2.07 -8.92
CA ILE A 289 -18.94 1.95 -9.67
C ILE A 289 -18.66 1.36 -11.04
N PHE A 290 -19.35 0.26 -11.38
CA PHE A 290 -19.32 -0.39 -12.68
C PHE A 290 -20.61 -0.08 -13.42
N ASP A 291 -20.51 0.55 -14.58
CA ASP A 291 -21.63 0.73 -15.51
C ASP A 291 -21.69 -0.40 -16.54
N LYS A 292 -22.87 -0.70 -17.09
CA LYS A 292 -23.08 -1.80 -18.05
C LYS A 292 -22.15 -1.81 -19.28
N LYS A 293 -21.55 -0.66 -19.64
CA LYS A 293 -20.60 -0.52 -20.76
C LYS A 293 -19.13 -0.45 -20.32
N LEU A 294 -18.86 -0.50 -19.01
CA LEU A 294 -17.54 -0.37 -18.38
C LEU A 294 -16.80 0.90 -18.83
N THR A 295 -17.51 2.04 -18.82
CA THR A 295 -16.95 3.36 -19.13
C THR A 295 -16.32 4.04 -17.92
N PHE A 296 -16.74 3.65 -16.70
CA PHE A 296 -16.41 4.27 -15.42
C PHE A 296 -16.77 5.76 -15.31
N LEU A 297 -17.57 6.30 -16.24
CA LEU A 297 -17.98 7.71 -16.20
C LEU A 297 -18.79 8.05 -14.93
N PRO A 298 -19.78 7.24 -14.50
CA PRO A 298 -20.49 7.50 -13.25
C PRO A 298 -19.56 7.47 -12.04
N HIS A 299 -18.63 6.52 -12.00
CA HIS A 299 -17.61 6.43 -10.95
C HIS A 299 -16.78 7.71 -10.86
N VAL A 300 -16.23 8.16 -11.99
CA VAL A 300 -15.37 9.35 -12.04
C VAL A 300 -16.14 10.63 -11.65
N LYS A 301 -17.41 10.77 -12.09
CA LYS A 301 -18.27 11.89 -11.66
C LYS A 301 -18.49 11.89 -10.14
N GLN A 302 -18.82 10.73 -9.56
CA GLN A 302 -19.03 10.62 -8.11
C GLN A 302 -17.73 10.86 -7.33
N LEU A 303 -16.61 10.31 -7.81
CA LEU A 303 -15.29 10.47 -7.20
C LEU A 303 -14.85 11.93 -7.21
N ARG A 304 -15.06 12.63 -8.33
CA ARG A 304 -14.84 14.07 -8.43
C ARG A 304 -15.63 14.83 -7.37
N LYS A 305 -16.95 14.62 -7.27
CA LYS A 305 -17.81 15.30 -6.28
C LYS A 305 -17.33 15.04 -4.85
N LYS A 306 -17.01 13.79 -4.50
CA LYS A 306 -16.46 13.45 -3.17
C LYS A 306 -15.12 14.12 -2.88
N SER A 307 -14.28 14.26 -3.90
CA SER A 307 -12.98 14.90 -3.77
C SER A 307 -13.12 16.43 -3.67
N GLU A 308 -14.07 17.04 -4.39
CA GLU A 308 -14.41 18.46 -4.27
C GLU A 308 -14.94 18.82 -2.88
N ILE A 309 -15.72 17.94 -2.25
CA ILE A 309 -16.13 18.10 -0.85
C ILE A 309 -14.92 18.05 0.08
N ALA A 310 -14.00 17.09 -0.12
CA ALA A 310 -12.78 17.00 0.68
C ALA A 310 -11.84 18.22 0.48
N LEU A 311 -11.84 18.83 -0.71
CA LEU A 311 -11.10 20.08 -0.98
C LEU A 311 -11.56 21.24 -0.08
N ASN A 312 -12.80 21.22 0.43
CA ASN A 312 -13.26 22.30 1.32
C ASN A 312 -12.44 22.37 2.60
N ILE A 313 -11.89 21.24 3.08
CA ILE A 313 -10.94 21.23 4.21
C ILE A 313 -9.71 22.06 3.86
N LEU A 314 -9.13 21.86 2.67
CA LEU A 314 -8.00 22.66 2.22
C LEU A 314 -8.38 24.12 2.06
N LYS A 315 -9.56 24.44 1.51
CA LYS A 315 -10.01 25.82 1.34
C LYS A 315 -10.12 26.57 2.68
N VAL A 316 -10.61 25.91 3.72
CA VAL A 316 -10.72 26.50 5.07
C VAL A 316 -9.35 26.72 5.70
N LEU A 317 -8.43 25.76 5.53
CA LEU A 317 -7.08 25.85 6.08
C LEU A 317 -6.14 26.74 5.25
N SER A 318 -6.52 27.02 4.00
CA SER A 318 -5.77 27.87 3.09
C SER A 318 -6.29 29.30 3.13
N THR A 319 -5.45 30.24 3.56
CA THR A 319 -5.51 31.61 3.04
C THR A 319 -4.16 31.99 2.44
N THR A 320 -3.96 33.22 1.96
CA THR A 320 -2.68 33.63 1.35
C THR A 320 -1.71 34.26 2.35
N ALA A 321 -2.20 34.76 3.49
CA ALA A 321 -1.39 35.45 4.49
C ALA A 321 -1.30 34.71 5.83
N TRP A 322 -2.32 33.92 6.19
CA TRP A 322 -2.41 33.13 7.42
C TRP A 322 -2.88 31.70 7.13
N GLY A 323 -2.78 30.80 8.10
CA GLY A 323 -3.15 29.39 7.94
C GLY A 323 -1.95 28.44 7.81
N ALA A 324 -2.22 27.18 7.43
CA ALA A 324 -1.23 26.11 7.50
C ALA A 324 -0.11 26.26 6.45
N ASP A 325 1.12 25.93 6.82
CA ASP A 325 2.26 25.91 5.91
C ASP A 325 2.06 24.92 4.75
N ARG A 326 2.85 25.08 3.68
CA ARG A 326 2.73 24.26 2.46
C ARG A 326 2.86 22.77 2.73
N ASP A 327 3.80 22.37 3.59
CA ASP A 327 4.06 20.96 3.84
C ASP A 327 2.92 20.30 4.59
N SER A 328 2.36 20.99 5.59
CA SER A 328 1.13 20.58 6.27
C SER A 328 -0.06 20.50 5.31
N MET A 329 -0.21 21.49 4.43
CA MET A 329 -1.27 21.49 3.41
C MET A 329 -1.15 20.32 2.43
N LEU A 330 0.06 20.03 1.94
CA LEU A 330 0.31 18.88 1.08
C LEU A 330 0.09 17.54 1.80
N LYS A 331 0.43 17.43 3.09
CA LYS A 331 0.11 16.25 3.91
C LYS A 331 -1.40 16.03 4.00
N ILE A 332 -2.18 17.08 4.29
CA ILE A 332 -3.64 17.01 4.37
C ILE A 332 -4.25 16.66 3.01
N TYR A 333 -3.77 17.29 1.93
CA TYR A 333 -4.18 16.98 0.56
C TYR A 333 -3.95 15.49 0.23
N ARG A 334 -2.75 14.97 0.51
CA ARG A 334 -2.40 13.56 0.29
C ARG A 334 -3.34 12.63 1.05
N ALA A 335 -3.61 12.95 2.31
CA ALA A 335 -4.42 12.14 3.21
C ALA A 335 -5.92 12.15 2.88
N THR A 336 -6.48 13.28 2.44
CA THR A 336 -7.94 13.47 2.34
C THR A 336 -8.48 13.44 0.92
N VAL A 337 -7.72 13.93 -0.06
CA VAL A 337 -8.14 14.06 -1.47
C VAL A 337 -7.45 13.00 -2.31
N LEU A 338 -6.11 12.99 -2.28
CA LEU A 338 -5.32 12.11 -3.15
C LEU A 338 -5.53 10.63 -2.81
N SER A 339 -5.68 10.29 -1.53
CA SER A 339 -6.03 8.92 -1.09
C SER A 339 -7.34 8.41 -1.71
N LYS A 340 -8.33 9.28 -1.92
CA LYS A 340 -9.58 8.94 -2.62
C LYS A 340 -9.36 8.71 -4.11
N LEU A 341 -8.50 9.54 -4.73
CA LEU A 341 -8.10 9.43 -6.14
C LEU A 341 -7.14 8.26 -6.42
N ASP A 342 -6.48 7.73 -5.40
CA ASP A 342 -5.59 6.57 -5.55
C ASP A 342 -6.38 5.25 -5.42
N TYR A 343 -7.43 5.22 -4.59
CA TYR A 343 -8.21 4.00 -4.35
C TYR A 343 -8.95 3.53 -5.61
N GLY A 344 -8.67 2.31 -6.06
CA GLY A 344 -9.33 1.70 -7.23
C GLY A 344 -8.78 2.18 -8.58
N CYS A 345 -7.76 3.04 -8.61
CA CYS A 345 -7.25 3.62 -9.84
C CYS A 345 -6.59 2.61 -10.77
N THR A 346 -6.15 1.46 -10.25
CA THR A 346 -5.66 0.32 -11.04
C THR A 346 -6.77 -0.27 -11.94
N ILE A 347 -8.02 -0.14 -11.50
CA ILE A 347 -9.23 -0.65 -12.16
C ILE A 347 -9.86 0.44 -13.02
N TYR A 348 -10.36 1.53 -12.42
CA TYR A 348 -11.02 2.60 -13.18
C TYR A 348 -10.05 3.39 -14.05
N GLY A 349 -8.73 3.32 -13.79
CA GLY A 349 -7.70 3.90 -14.66
C GLY A 349 -7.68 3.31 -16.07
N SER A 350 -8.47 2.26 -16.31
CA SER A 350 -8.77 1.73 -17.64
C SER A 350 -9.84 2.53 -18.40
N ALA A 351 -10.42 3.57 -17.81
CA ALA A 351 -11.34 4.47 -18.52
C ALA A 351 -10.61 5.26 -19.61
N ARG A 352 -11.38 5.80 -20.57
CA ARG A 352 -10.82 6.65 -21.64
C ARG A 352 -10.18 7.91 -21.04
N LYS A 353 -9.13 8.43 -21.70
CA LYS A 353 -8.40 9.63 -21.29
C LYS A 353 -9.33 10.82 -21.00
N SER A 354 -10.31 11.06 -21.87
CA SER A 354 -11.30 12.14 -21.71
C SER A 354 -12.19 12.01 -20.46
N VAL A 355 -12.41 10.78 -19.97
CA VAL A 355 -13.13 10.53 -18.71
C VAL A 355 -12.19 10.80 -17.55
N LEU A 356 -10.96 10.25 -17.56
CA LEU A 356 -9.98 10.41 -16.48
C LEU A 356 -9.57 11.87 -16.26
N GLN A 357 -9.42 12.66 -17.33
CA GLN A 357 -9.07 14.08 -17.27
C GLN A 357 -10.08 14.93 -16.48
N LYS A 358 -11.30 14.43 -16.25
CA LYS A 358 -12.28 15.12 -15.39
C LYS A 358 -11.84 15.21 -13.93
N LEU A 359 -10.87 14.40 -13.49
CA LEU A 359 -10.30 14.42 -12.14
C LEU A 359 -9.13 15.42 -12.00
N ASP A 360 -8.45 15.75 -13.10
CA ASP A 360 -7.27 16.61 -13.08
C ASP A 360 -7.54 18.00 -12.47
N PRO A 361 -8.68 18.67 -12.73
CA PRO A 361 -8.99 19.96 -12.09
C PRO A 361 -9.00 19.91 -10.56
N VAL A 362 -9.46 18.81 -9.95
CA VAL A 362 -9.47 18.64 -8.49
C VAL A 362 -8.04 18.64 -7.96
N HIS A 363 -7.15 17.90 -8.63
CA HIS A 363 -5.74 17.85 -8.30
C HIS A 363 -5.07 19.22 -8.47
N HIS A 364 -5.33 19.92 -9.58
CA HIS A 364 -4.74 21.24 -9.83
C HIS A 364 -5.22 22.30 -8.82
N ILE A 365 -6.50 22.28 -8.46
CA ILE A 365 -7.05 23.18 -7.43
C ILE A 365 -6.34 22.92 -6.10
N ALA A 366 -6.18 21.65 -5.70
CA ALA A 366 -5.46 21.31 -4.47
C ALA A 366 -4.05 21.89 -4.45
N LEU A 367 -3.28 21.69 -5.53
CA LEU A 367 -1.90 22.18 -5.62
C LEU A 367 -1.83 23.72 -5.57
N ARG A 368 -2.78 24.42 -6.20
CA ARG A 368 -2.89 25.89 -6.10
C ARG A 368 -3.17 26.35 -4.67
N LEU A 369 -4.08 25.69 -3.95
CA LEU A 369 -4.39 26.02 -2.55
C LEU A 369 -3.19 25.76 -1.63
N CYS A 370 -2.47 24.66 -1.85
CA CYS A 370 -1.29 24.31 -1.04
C CYS A 370 -0.14 25.31 -1.26
N SER A 371 0.10 25.69 -2.52
CA SER A 371 1.22 26.56 -2.91
C SER A 371 0.93 28.06 -2.86
N GLY A 372 -0.35 28.46 -2.84
CA GLY A 372 -0.77 29.87 -2.94
C GLY A 372 -0.69 30.45 -4.36
N ALA A 373 -0.47 29.60 -5.37
CA ALA A 373 -0.38 29.97 -6.78
C ALA A 373 -1.73 30.45 -7.34
N PHE A 374 -1.67 31.26 -8.41
CA PHE A 374 -2.87 31.80 -9.07
C PHE A 374 -3.60 30.75 -9.92
N ARG A 375 -4.86 31.03 -10.25
CA ARG A 375 -5.66 30.21 -11.18
C ARG A 375 -4.98 30.07 -12.56
N THR A 376 -4.31 31.12 -13.01
CA THR A 376 -3.61 31.19 -14.30
C THR A 376 -2.25 30.48 -14.30
N SER A 377 -1.74 30.05 -13.14
CA SER A 377 -0.44 29.39 -13.05
C SER A 377 -0.40 28.09 -13.88
N PRO A 378 0.68 27.84 -14.65
CA PRO A 378 0.79 26.67 -15.49
C PRO A 378 0.78 25.39 -14.66
N VAL A 379 0.01 24.41 -15.09
CA VAL A 379 -0.18 23.15 -14.36
C VAL A 379 1.14 22.40 -14.16
N LYS A 380 2.01 22.40 -15.17
CA LYS A 380 3.33 21.76 -15.12
C LYS A 380 4.21 22.35 -14.03
N SER A 381 4.19 23.68 -13.88
CA SER A 381 4.90 24.39 -12.81
C SER A 381 4.35 24.01 -11.44
N LEU A 382 3.03 23.83 -11.29
CA LEU A 382 2.43 23.39 -10.02
C LEU A 382 2.91 22.00 -9.60
N TYR A 383 3.01 21.06 -10.56
CA TYR A 383 3.53 19.72 -10.27
C TYR A 383 4.95 19.80 -9.72
N VAL A 384 5.83 20.55 -10.37
CA VAL A 384 7.25 20.65 -9.99
C VAL A 384 7.45 21.45 -8.71
N GLU A 385 6.71 22.55 -8.53
CA GLU A 385 6.80 23.39 -7.33
C GLU A 385 6.30 22.65 -6.09
N CYS A 386 5.19 21.91 -6.20
CA CYS A 386 4.66 21.12 -5.08
C CYS A 386 5.31 19.74 -4.92
N TYR A 387 6.22 19.36 -5.83
CA TYR A 387 6.79 18.01 -5.91
C TYR A 387 5.73 16.90 -5.95
N GLU A 388 4.68 17.12 -6.73
CA GLU A 388 3.55 16.21 -6.93
C GLU A 388 3.35 15.88 -8.42
N PRO A 389 3.53 14.62 -8.85
CA PRO A 389 3.40 14.26 -10.25
C PRO A 389 1.94 14.29 -10.71
N ALA A 390 1.75 14.40 -12.03
CA ALA A 390 0.42 14.28 -12.65
C ALA A 390 -0.27 12.95 -12.26
N LEU A 391 -1.61 12.99 -12.14
CA LEU A 391 -2.40 11.81 -11.77
C LEU A 391 -2.20 10.62 -12.73
N GLU A 392 -1.87 10.87 -14.00
CA GLU A 392 -1.57 9.82 -14.99
C GLU A 392 -0.34 8.99 -14.60
N LEU A 393 0.78 9.64 -14.32
CA LEU A 393 2.01 8.96 -13.88
C LEU A 393 1.76 8.19 -12.58
N LYS A 394 0.98 8.76 -11.67
CA LYS A 394 0.64 8.10 -10.41
C LYS A 394 -0.20 6.84 -10.60
N ARG A 395 -1.20 6.86 -11.50
CA ARG A 395 -1.99 5.67 -11.85
C ARG A 395 -1.13 4.58 -12.48
N GLN A 396 -0.18 4.94 -13.34
CA GLN A 396 0.75 3.98 -13.95
C GLN A 396 1.64 3.33 -12.86
N MET A 397 2.19 4.14 -11.96
CA MET A 397 3.01 3.67 -10.83
C MET A 397 2.22 2.72 -9.92
N LEU A 398 1.01 3.08 -9.50
CA LEU A 398 0.17 2.23 -8.65
C LEU A 398 -0.25 0.93 -9.34
N SER A 399 -0.50 0.97 -10.66
CA SER A 399 -0.78 -0.24 -11.45
C SER A 399 0.42 -1.18 -11.48
N LEU A 400 1.63 -0.64 -11.64
CA LEU A 400 2.86 -1.41 -11.64
C LEU A 400 3.17 -2.00 -10.26
N HIS A 401 2.97 -1.23 -9.18
CA HIS A 401 3.11 -1.72 -7.80
C HIS A 401 2.15 -2.87 -7.50
N TYR A 402 0.92 -2.79 -8.01
CA TYR A 402 -0.07 -3.84 -7.86
C TYR A 402 0.29 -5.08 -8.68
N TYR A 403 0.78 -4.92 -9.90
CA TYR A 403 1.28 -6.03 -10.72
C TYR A 403 2.41 -6.79 -10.02
N PHE A 404 3.44 -6.10 -9.52
CA PHE A 404 4.53 -6.78 -8.80
C PHE A 404 4.08 -7.39 -7.46
N LYS A 405 3.03 -6.84 -6.82
CA LYS A 405 2.40 -7.49 -5.65
C LYS A 405 1.82 -8.86 -6.04
N ILE A 406 1.11 -8.95 -7.17
CA ILE A 406 0.58 -10.22 -7.70
C ILE A 406 1.72 -11.18 -8.02
N GLN A 407 2.75 -10.72 -8.74
CA GLN A 407 3.90 -11.53 -9.10
C GLN A 407 4.71 -12.00 -7.88
N SER A 408 4.74 -11.23 -6.79
CA SER A 408 5.43 -11.67 -5.56
C SER A 408 4.68 -12.76 -4.79
N ASN A 409 3.40 -13.00 -5.05
CA ASN A 409 2.58 -13.94 -4.30
C ASN A 409 2.12 -15.11 -5.17
N ALA A 410 2.82 -16.25 -5.08
CA ALA A 410 2.51 -17.46 -5.84
C ALA A 410 1.11 -18.04 -5.54
N ASN A 411 0.52 -17.72 -4.38
CA ASN A 411 -0.83 -18.15 -4.01
C ASN A 411 -1.92 -17.20 -4.53
N HIS A 412 -1.56 -16.14 -5.27
CA HIS A 412 -2.53 -15.21 -5.85
C HIS A 412 -3.18 -15.83 -7.10
N PRO A 413 -4.51 -15.74 -7.31
CA PRO A 413 -5.20 -16.43 -8.40
C PRO A 413 -4.79 -15.91 -9.78
N PHE A 414 -4.33 -14.66 -9.83
CA PHE A 414 -3.82 -14.02 -11.04
C PHE A 414 -2.28 -14.03 -11.15
N HIS A 415 -1.56 -14.78 -10.31
CA HIS A 415 -0.09 -14.87 -10.37
C HIS A 415 0.37 -15.30 -11.77
N ASP A 416 -0.17 -16.42 -12.26
CA ASP A 416 0.14 -17.00 -13.57
C ASP A 416 -0.85 -16.59 -14.66
N PHE A 417 -1.55 -15.46 -14.50
CA PHE A 417 -2.55 -15.05 -15.47
C PHE A 417 -1.89 -14.78 -16.84
N LYS A 418 -2.27 -15.58 -17.84
CA LYS A 418 -1.87 -15.39 -19.24
C LYS A 418 -3.10 -15.44 -20.14
N LEU A 419 -3.17 -14.51 -21.08
CA LEU A 419 -4.20 -14.52 -22.11
C LEU A 419 -3.91 -15.64 -23.11
N ARG A 420 -4.96 -16.34 -23.54
CA ARG A 420 -4.86 -17.34 -24.62
C ARG A 420 -4.42 -16.66 -25.92
N PRO A 421 -3.60 -17.30 -26.78
CA PRO A 421 -3.08 -16.69 -28.01
C PRO A 421 -4.16 -16.13 -28.95
N PHE A 422 -5.30 -16.80 -29.06
CA PHE A 422 -6.45 -16.30 -29.82
C PHE A 422 -7.01 -14.97 -29.28
N LEU A 423 -7.05 -14.80 -27.96
CA LEU A 423 -7.55 -13.56 -27.34
C LEU A 423 -6.59 -12.39 -27.55
N LEU A 424 -5.28 -12.66 -27.56
CA LEU A 424 -4.26 -11.65 -27.91
C LEU A 424 -4.46 -11.17 -29.36
N ARG A 425 -4.50 -12.09 -30.32
CA ARG A 425 -4.76 -11.76 -31.74
C ARG A 425 -6.04 -10.94 -31.92
N LEU A 426 -7.11 -11.33 -31.22
CA LEU A 426 -8.40 -10.66 -31.32
C LEU A 426 -8.40 -9.27 -30.64
N GLN A 427 -7.57 -9.08 -29.62
CA GLN A 427 -7.32 -7.78 -28.99
C GLN A 427 -6.56 -6.85 -29.94
N ASP A 428 -5.50 -7.34 -30.56
CA ASP A 428 -4.64 -6.56 -31.45
C ASP A 428 -5.39 -6.13 -32.73
N ALA A 429 -6.26 -7.00 -33.25
CA ALA A 429 -7.14 -6.69 -34.38
C ALA A 429 -8.16 -5.58 -34.06
N ARG A 430 -8.45 -5.29 -32.77
CA ARG A 430 -9.50 -4.35 -32.34
C ARG A 430 -8.89 -3.13 -31.67
N LYS A 431 -8.29 -2.24 -32.46
CA LYS A 431 -7.60 -1.01 -31.99
C LYS A 431 -8.42 -0.11 -31.04
N SER A 432 -9.75 -0.11 -31.11
CA SER A 432 -10.62 0.70 -30.23
C SER A 432 -10.96 0.02 -28.89
N PHE A 433 -10.58 -1.25 -28.71
CA PHE A 433 -10.75 -1.99 -27.48
C PHE A 433 -9.69 -1.57 -26.47
N ILE A 434 -10.11 -1.33 -25.22
CA ILE A 434 -9.19 -1.07 -24.13
C ILE A 434 -8.73 -2.42 -23.55
N PRO A 435 -7.42 -2.74 -23.58
CA PRO A 435 -6.91 -4.03 -23.11
C PRO A 435 -7.20 -4.32 -21.64
N VAL A 436 -7.14 -5.60 -21.28
CA VAL A 436 -7.18 -6.04 -19.87
C VAL A 436 -5.97 -5.52 -19.09
N PHE A 437 -6.08 -5.51 -17.76
CA PHE A 437 -5.05 -4.98 -16.86
C PHE A 437 -3.62 -5.46 -17.20
N PHE A 438 -3.39 -6.77 -17.34
CA PHE A 438 -2.04 -7.31 -17.58
C PHE A 438 -1.41 -6.82 -18.88
N THR A 439 -2.19 -6.70 -19.96
CA THR A 439 -1.69 -6.11 -21.22
C THR A 439 -1.40 -4.62 -21.06
N ARG A 440 -2.24 -3.86 -20.34
CA ARG A 440 -1.98 -2.44 -20.06
C ARG A 440 -0.69 -2.24 -19.26
N VAL A 441 -0.43 -3.09 -18.27
CA VAL A 441 0.81 -3.05 -17.49
C VAL A 441 2.02 -3.48 -18.32
N HIS A 442 1.87 -4.43 -19.23
CA HIS A 442 2.94 -4.84 -20.14
C HIS A 442 3.48 -3.66 -20.98
N VAL A 443 2.61 -2.77 -21.46
CA VAL A 443 3.04 -1.52 -22.13
C VAL A 443 3.88 -0.66 -21.20
N ILE A 444 3.46 -0.49 -19.94
CA ILE A 444 4.23 0.28 -18.94
C ILE A 444 5.58 -0.38 -18.63
N LEU A 445 5.64 -1.72 -18.58
CA LEU A 445 6.88 -2.46 -18.37
C LEU A 445 7.84 -2.27 -19.55
N SER A 446 7.32 -2.30 -20.78
CA SER A 446 8.09 -2.03 -22.00
C SER A 446 8.64 -0.61 -22.01
N ASP A 447 7.78 0.39 -21.73
CA ASP A 447 8.18 1.82 -21.67
C ASP A 447 9.28 2.11 -20.64
N LEU A 448 9.39 1.30 -19.59
CA LEU A 448 10.33 1.47 -18.49
C LEU A 448 11.49 0.46 -18.51
N ASN A 449 11.60 -0.38 -19.55
CA ASN A 449 12.60 -1.44 -19.66
C ASN A 449 12.62 -2.41 -18.47
N LEU A 450 11.44 -2.83 -18.01
CA LEU A 450 11.26 -3.70 -16.83
C LEU A 450 10.83 -5.14 -17.18
N LEU A 451 10.79 -5.51 -18.46
CA LEU A 451 10.27 -6.80 -18.92
C LEU A 451 11.07 -8.01 -18.40
N TYR A 452 12.37 -7.85 -18.21
CA TYR A 452 13.29 -8.91 -17.76
C TYR A 452 13.55 -8.90 -16.26
N LEU A 453 12.94 -7.96 -15.51
CA LEU A 453 13.19 -7.83 -14.09
C LEU A 453 12.17 -8.66 -13.29
N HIS A 454 12.67 -9.63 -12.54
CA HIS A 454 11.84 -10.57 -11.79
C HIS A 454 11.73 -10.20 -10.30
N VAL A 455 10.51 -10.29 -9.75
CA VAL A 455 10.25 -10.07 -8.32
C VAL A 455 10.57 -11.29 -7.50
N THR A 456 11.22 -11.07 -6.35
CA THR A 456 11.48 -12.13 -5.38
C THR A 456 10.14 -12.66 -4.88
N PRO A 457 9.84 -13.96 -5.07
CA PRO A 457 8.62 -14.54 -4.58
C PRO A 457 8.63 -14.52 -3.04
N GLN A 458 7.46 -14.28 -2.46
CA GLN A 458 7.26 -14.51 -1.04
C GLN A 458 7.39 -16.01 -0.78
N PRO A 459 8.14 -16.42 0.26
CA PRO A 459 8.30 -17.84 0.56
C PRO A 459 6.94 -18.49 0.84
N LYS A 460 6.77 -19.72 0.36
CA LYS A 460 5.52 -20.48 0.45
C LYS A 460 5.23 -20.96 1.88
N THR A 461 6.28 -21.15 2.67
CA THR A 461 6.24 -21.65 4.04
C THR A 461 6.37 -20.50 5.02
N ASN A 462 5.33 -20.28 5.83
CA ASN A 462 5.46 -19.48 7.03
C ASN A 462 5.92 -20.40 8.17
N PHE A 463 6.68 -19.86 9.12
CA PHE A 463 6.88 -20.54 10.40
C PHE A 463 5.55 -20.64 11.13
N PRO A 464 5.28 -21.76 11.82
CA PRO A 464 4.20 -21.76 12.78
C PRO A 464 4.46 -20.64 13.80
N PRO A 465 3.45 -19.85 14.21
CA PRO A 465 3.64 -18.75 15.14
C PRO A 465 4.27 -19.13 16.49
N TRP A 466 4.31 -20.43 16.82
CA TRP A 466 4.91 -20.99 18.03
C TRP A 466 6.25 -21.70 17.82
N GLY A 467 6.69 -21.90 16.57
CA GLY A 467 7.97 -22.54 16.21
C GLY A 467 8.87 -21.56 15.47
N ILE A 468 8.94 -20.33 15.96
CA ILE A 468 9.81 -19.29 15.38
C ILE A 468 11.25 -19.58 15.84
N PRO A 469 12.24 -19.53 14.94
CA PRO A 469 13.62 -19.82 15.30
C PRO A 469 14.14 -18.78 16.31
N VAL A 470 14.74 -19.24 17.40
CA VAL A 470 15.49 -18.37 18.32
C VAL A 470 16.86 -18.14 17.70
N VAL A 471 17.11 -16.91 17.24
CA VAL A 471 18.40 -16.52 16.68
C VAL A 471 19.27 -16.01 17.82
N GLN A 472 20.42 -16.64 18.03
CA GLN A 472 21.40 -16.20 19.02
C GLN A 472 22.18 -15.01 18.47
N PHE A 473 22.19 -13.92 19.23
CA PHE A 473 22.75 -12.64 18.82
C PHE A 473 23.78 -12.16 19.83
N LEU A 474 24.92 -11.70 19.32
CA LEU A 474 26.02 -11.15 20.09
C LEU A 474 26.28 -9.70 19.68
N ASN A 475 26.45 -8.84 20.67
CA ASN A 475 26.90 -7.47 20.47
C ASN A 475 27.86 -7.09 21.60
N PRO A 476 29.13 -7.53 21.53
CA PRO A 476 30.13 -7.20 22.57
C PRO A 476 30.40 -5.70 22.67
N PHE A 477 29.94 -4.92 21.68
CA PHE A 477 30.17 -3.48 21.57
C PHE A 477 29.00 -2.62 22.06
N GLN A 478 27.92 -3.22 22.59
CA GLN A 478 26.65 -2.53 22.85
C GLN A 478 26.77 -1.29 23.78
N THR A 479 27.76 -1.29 24.68
CA THR A 479 27.99 -0.21 25.65
C THR A 479 28.81 0.95 25.09
N PHE A 480 29.37 0.83 23.88
CA PHE A 480 30.28 1.81 23.30
C PHE A 480 29.61 2.66 22.22
N ILE A 481 29.87 3.97 22.26
CA ILE A 481 29.35 4.93 21.27
C ILE A 481 30.43 5.14 20.19
N LYS A 482 30.08 4.86 18.93
CA LYS A 482 31.03 4.90 17.79
C LYS A 482 31.72 6.25 17.61
N SER A 483 31.06 7.37 17.91
CA SER A 483 31.66 8.70 17.76
C SER A 483 32.76 9.01 18.79
N ASP A 484 32.74 8.32 19.93
CA ASP A 484 33.50 8.71 21.12
C ASP A 484 34.54 7.63 21.51
N THR A 485 34.53 6.49 20.81
CA THR A 485 35.38 5.33 21.10
C THR A 485 36.45 5.20 20.01
N ALA A 486 37.72 5.13 20.40
CA ALA A 486 38.82 4.94 19.45
C ALA A 486 38.81 3.54 18.81
N ASP A 487 39.18 3.46 17.53
CA ASP A 487 39.16 2.20 16.76
C ASP A 487 39.96 1.06 17.41
N ILE A 488 41.09 1.40 18.06
CA ILE A 488 41.93 0.43 18.77
C ILE A 488 41.19 -0.28 19.91
N ILE A 489 40.25 0.40 20.56
CA ILE A 489 39.42 -0.19 21.62
C ILE A 489 38.48 -1.24 21.02
N TYR A 490 37.89 -0.95 19.86
CA TYR A 490 37.05 -1.90 19.14
C TYR A 490 37.84 -3.12 18.66
N GLN A 491 39.08 -2.91 18.18
CA GLN A 491 39.96 -4.01 17.79
C GLN A 491 40.32 -4.90 18.99
N GLN A 492 40.64 -4.31 20.15
CA GLN A 492 40.97 -5.06 21.36
C GLN A 492 39.80 -5.90 21.85
N ILE A 493 38.60 -5.31 21.96
CA ILE A 493 37.37 -6.03 22.34
C ILE A 493 37.09 -7.16 21.35
N PHE A 494 37.31 -6.92 20.05
CA PHE A 494 37.15 -7.94 19.03
C PHE A 494 38.14 -9.09 19.19
N ILE A 495 39.40 -8.82 19.53
CA ILE A 495 40.42 -9.85 19.79
C ILE A 495 40.02 -10.71 20.99
N GLU A 496 39.62 -10.08 22.10
CA GLU A 496 39.15 -10.78 23.30
C GLU A 496 37.92 -11.65 22.99
N HIS A 497 36.96 -11.10 22.26
CA HIS A 497 35.79 -11.85 21.78
C HIS A 497 36.19 -13.02 20.86
N ARG A 498 37.21 -12.85 20.01
CA ARG A 498 37.70 -13.94 19.15
C ARG A 498 38.41 -15.04 19.93
N GLN A 499 39.07 -14.71 21.04
CA GLN A 499 39.65 -15.70 21.95
C GLN A 499 38.57 -16.48 22.70
N GLU A 500 37.47 -15.84 23.11
CA GLU A 500 36.34 -16.50 23.77
C GLU A 500 35.64 -17.53 22.85
N TYR A 501 35.58 -17.25 21.54
CA TYR A 501 34.91 -18.10 20.54
C TYR A 501 35.91 -18.70 19.53
N ASP A 502 37.08 -19.12 19.99
CA ASP A 502 38.16 -19.66 19.14
C ASP A 502 37.75 -20.93 18.38
N ASP A 503 36.86 -21.74 18.97
CA ASP A 503 36.28 -22.95 18.42
C ASP A 503 35.18 -22.72 17.36
N PHE A 504 34.78 -21.46 17.13
CA PHE A 504 33.84 -21.07 16.07
C PHE A 504 34.58 -20.57 14.82
N ILE A 505 34.17 -21.08 13.66
CA ILE A 505 34.65 -20.56 12.37
C ILE A 505 34.05 -19.18 12.13
N ALA A 506 34.93 -18.19 11.98
CA ALA A 506 34.56 -16.81 11.66
C ALA A 506 34.22 -16.64 10.18
N ILE A 507 33.04 -16.07 9.91
CA ILE A 507 32.60 -15.67 8.57
C ILE A 507 32.23 -14.20 8.62
N TYR A 508 32.67 -13.43 7.65
CA TYR A 508 32.38 -11.99 7.57
C TYR A 508 31.51 -11.70 6.36
N THR A 509 30.48 -10.87 6.54
CA THR A 509 29.53 -10.52 5.48
C THR A 509 29.40 -9.02 5.36
N ASP A 510 29.33 -8.52 4.13
CA ASP A 510 29.07 -7.10 3.86
C ASP A 510 28.22 -6.90 2.61
N GLY A 511 27.48 -5.79 2.57
CA GLY A 511 26.67 -5.34 1.45
C GLY A 511 26.99 -3.90 1.02
N SER A 512 27.41 -3.73 -0.23
CA SER A 512 27.75 -2.42 -0.79
C SER A 512 26.71 -1.91 -1.79
N LYS A 513 26.54 -0.59 -1.83
CA LYS A 513 25.78 0.10 -2.88
C LYS A 513 26.52 1.34 -3.34
N SER A 514 26.81 1.38 -4.63
CA SER A 514 27.29 2.57 -5.34
C SER A 514 26.16 3.18 -6.19
N ALA A 515 26.49 4.19 -6.99
CA ALA A 515 25.54 4.81 -7.92
C ALA A 515 25.00 3.80 -8.95
N ASP A 516 25.85 2.89 -9.42
CA ASP A 516 25.58 2.06 -10.60
C ASP A 516 25.39 0.57 -10.28
N HIS A 517 25.86 0.11 -9.12
CA HIS A 517 25.75 -1.29 -8.74
C HIS A 517 25.43 -1.49 -7.26
N VAL A 518 24.83 -2.65 -6.98
CA VAL A 518 24.59 -3.17 -5.64
C VAL A 518 25.25 -4.52 -5.59
N SER A 519 26.02 -4.80 -4.55
CA SER A 519 26.83 -6.01 -4.46
C SER A 519 26.99 -6.43 -3.02
N PHE A 520 27.37 -7.68 -2.81
CA PHE A 520 27.60 -8.22 -1.48
C PHE A 520 28.73 -9.22 -1.52
N ALA A 521 29.34 -9.45 -0.37
CA ALA A 521 30.41 -10.43 -0.22
C ALA A 521 30.32 -11.21 1.08
N VAL A 522 30.93 -12.38 1.05
CA VAL A 522 31.09 -13.29 2.18
C VAL A 522 32.53 -13.78 2.19
N VAL A 523 33.22 -13.60 3.31
CA VAL A 523 34.61 -14.03 3.53
C VAL A 523 34.60 -15.19 4.52
N PHE A 524 35.03 -16.35 4.04
CA PHE A 524 35.41 -17.52 4.83
C PHE A 524 36.93 -17.54 5.01
N PRO A 525 37.47 -18.30 5.99
CA PRO A 525 38.92 -18.33 6.27
C PRO A 525 39.82 -18.63 5.06
N HIS A 526 39.32 -19.38 4.06
CA HIS A 526 40.08 -19.78 2.88
C HIS A 526 39.41 -19.40 1.56
N LYS A 527 38.32 -18.63 1.61
CA LYS A 527 37.51 -18.38 0.41
C LYS A 527 36.70 -17.09 0.54
N THR A 528 36.82 -16.23 -0.45
CA THR A 528 36.01 -15.01 -0.55
C THR A 528 35.05 -15.13 -1.73
N LEU A 529 33.76 -14.94 -1.46
CA LEU A 529 32.69 -14.97 -2.44
C LEU A 529 32.11 -13.57 -2.58
N SER A 530 31.96 -13.06 -3.79
CA SER A 530 31.43 -11.72 -4.04
C SER A 530 30.57 -11.69 -5.28
N PHE A 531 29.41 -11.02 -5.21
CA PHE A 531 28.41 -11.04 -6.27
C PHE A 531 27.73 -9.67 -6.44
N LYS A 532 27.36 -9.35 -7.70
CA LYS A 532 26.50 -8.21 -8.04
C LYS A 532 25.04 -8.62 -8.05
N LEU A 533 24.22 -7.80 -7.39
CA LEU A 533 22.77 -7.78 -7.48
C LEU A 533 22.32 -6.76 -8.54
N HIS A 534 21.05 -6.81 -8.92
CA HIS A 534 20.47 -5.78 -9.76
C HIS A 534 20.52 -4.40 -9.06
N SER A 535 20.82 -3.33 -9.80
CA SER A 535 21.00 -1.96 -9.28
C SER A 535 19.79 -1.37 -8.55
N SER A 536 18.61 -1.95 -8.79
CA SER A 536 17.37 -1.59 -8.09
C SER A 536 17.32 -2.05 -6.63
N CYS A 537 18.17 -2.99 -6.22
CA CYS A 537 18.24 -3.48 -4.84
C CYS A 537 18.72 -2.39 -3.87
N SER A 538 18.33 -2.52 -2.61
CA SER A 538 18.84 -1.68 -1.52
C SER A 538 20.12 -2.27 -0.90
N VAL A 539 20.88 -1.45 -0.18
CA VAL A 539 22.01 -1.92 0.65
C VAL A 539 21.53 -3.03 1.58
N PHE A 540 20.41 -2.82 2.27
CA PHE A 540 19.79 -3.83 3.14
C PHE A 540 19.58 -5.20 2.44
N THR A 541 19.18 -5.19 1.16
CA THR A 541 19.00 -6.43 0.37
C THR A 541 20.34 -7.10 0.08
N ALA A 542 21.40 -6.33 -0.15
CA ALA A 542 22.76 -6.84 -0.31
C ALA A 542 23.28 -7.48 0.98
N GLU A 543 23.15 -6.79 2.10
CA GLU A 543 23.53 -7.26 3.43
C GLU A 543 22.88 -8.59 3.79
N ILE A 544 21.55 -8.68 3.66
CA ILE A 544 20.83 -9.92 3.98
C ILE A 544 21.11 -11.03 2.96
N ALA A 545 21.43 -10.69 1.70
CA ALA A 545 21.85 -11.67 0.70
C ALA A 545 23.22 -12.26 1.01
N ALA A 546 24.15 -11.47 1.58
CA ALA A 546 25.42 -11.97 2.10
C ALA A 546 25.21 -13.00 3.20
N VAL A 547 24.35 -12.68 4.18
CA VAL A 547 24.01 -13.62 5.26
C VAL A 547 23.36 -14.88 4.71
N LEU A 548 22.46 -14.76 3.73
CA LEU A 548 21.82 -15.92 3.10
C LEU A 548 22.86 -16.81 2.40
N LEU A 549 23.76 -16.23 1.62
CA LEU A 549 24.82 -16.98 0.93
C LEU A 549 25.78 -17.63 1.92
N ALA A 550 26.13 -16.94 3.01
CA ALA A 550 26.96 -17.50 4.07
C ALA A 550 26.32 -18.78 4.64
N LEU A 551 25.04 -18.71 4.99
CA LEU A 551 24.28 -19.85 5.50
C LEU A 551 24.13 -20.98 4.49
N GLU A 552 23.97 -20.67 3.20
CA GLU A 552 23.91 -21.68 2.13
C GLU A 552 25.24 -22.45 2.04
N ASN A 553 26.37 -21.76 2.07
CA ASN A 553 27.69 -22.40 2.05
C ASN A 553 28.00 -23.17 3.35
N ILE A 554 27.60 -22.63 4.52
CA ILE A 554 27.71 -23.35 5.81
C ILE A 554 26.98 -24.69 5.74
N SER A 555 25.86 -24.77 5.03
CA SER A 555 25.05 -25.99 4.95
C SER A 555 25.76 -27.17 4.29
N ASP A 556 26.83 -26.90 3.54
CA ASP A 556 27.67 -27.89 2.86
C ASP A 556 28.98 -28.19 3.62
N CYS A 557 29.26 -27.48 4.72
CA CYS A 557 30.46 -27.68 5.53
C CYS A 557 30.36 -28.90 6.47
N MET A 558 31.52 -29.45 6.85
CA MET A 558 31.61 -30.57 7.81
C MET A 558 31.57 -30.08 9.26
N GLU A 559 32.05 -28.87 9.49
CA GLU A 559 32.06 -28.22 10.78
C GLU A 559 30.64 -27.81 11.19
N ARG A 560 30.45 -27.56 12.50
CA ARG A 560 29.13 -27.32 13.09
C ARG A 560 29.03 -26.02 13.86
N LYS A 561 30.16 -25.35 14.16
CA LYS A 561 30.21 -24.11 14.93
C LYS A 561 30.67 -22.95 14.07
N PHE A 562 29.79 -21.98 13.84
CA PHE A 562 30.07 -20.81 13.00
C PHE A 562 29.61 -19.52 13.69
N ILE A 563 30.37 -18.45 13.48
CA ILE A 563 29.99 -17.10 13.88
C ILE A 563 30.04 -16.18 12.66
N ILE A 564 28.91 -15.56 12.36
CA ILE A 564 28.75 -14.63 11.24
C ILE A 564 28.85 -13.20 11.78
N TYR A 565 29.92 -12.51 11.43
CA TYR A 565 30.14 -11.10 11.72
C TYR A 565 29.58 -10.23 10.61
N MET A 566 28.77 -9.24 10.99
CA MET A 566 28.17 -8.27 10.08
C MET A 566 28.12 -6.89 10.72
N ASP A 567 28.26 -5.84 9.92
CA ASP A 567 28.19 -4.46 10.41
C ASP A 567 26.79 -3.82 10.24
N SER A 568 25.88 -4.52 9.56
CA SER A 568 24.50 -4.08 9.37
C SER A 568 23.60 -4.37 10.57
N LEU A 569 23.56 -3.44 11.53
CA LEU A 569 22.61 -3.50 12.66
C LEU A 569 21.15 -3.64 12.19
N SER A 570 20.81 -3.04 11.04
CA SER A 570 19.48 -3.09 10.45
C SER A 570 19.02 -4.51 10.07
N VAL A 571 19.95 -5.37 9.62
CA VAL A 571 19.68 -6.78 9.33
C VAL A 571 19.40 -7.55 10.62
N LEU A 572 20.24 -7.34 11.63
CA LEU A 572 20.10 -7.98 12.94
C LEU A 572 18.80 -7.60 13.63
N GLU A 573 18.46 -6.30 13.63
CA GLU A 573 17.18 -5.82 14.13
C GLU A 573 16.01 -6.42 13.36
N SER A 574 16.13 -6.59 12.04
CA SER A 574 15.08 -7.20 11.21
C SER A 574 14.87 -8.69 11.51
N LEU A 575 15.96 -9.43 11.80
CA LEU A 575 15.91 -10.83 12.21
C LEU A 575 15.33 -10.95 13.64
N LYS A 576 15.76 -10.08 14.56
CA LYS A 576 15.27 -10.03 15.94
C LYS A 576 13.80 -9.63 16.02
N SER A 577 13.41 -8.54 15.35
CA SER A 577 12.07 -7.93 15.40
C SER A 577 11.04 -8.54 14.44
N PHE A 578 11.35 -9.71 13.85
CA PHE A 578 10.46 -10.40 12.92
C PHE A 578 9.01 -10.51 13.43
N TYR A 579 8.79 -10.59 14.74
CA TYR A 579 7.47 -10.68 15.36
C TYR A 579 6.56 -9.42 15.26
N ILE A 580 7.13 -8.24 14.95
CA ILE A 580 6.41 -6.95 15.06
C ILE A 580 5.72 -6.54 13.74
N HIS A 581 6.30 -6.86 12.59
CA HIS A 581 5.91 -6.25 11.32
C HIS A 581 5.02 -7.17 10.47
N SER A 582 4.01 -6.64 9.78
CA SER A 582 3.13 -7.43 8.90
C SER A 582 3.74 -7.69 7.51
N HIS A 583 4.81 -6.98 7.17
CA HIS A 583 5.48 -7.01 5.88
C HIS A 583 6.95 -7.38 6.10
N HIS A 584 7.27 -8.65 5.88
CA HIS A 584 8.65 -9.12 5.99
C HIS A 584 9.33 -9.05 4.64
N HIS A 585 10.61 -8.71 4.69
CA HIS A 585 11.49 -8.88 3.56
C HIS A 585 11.61 -10.38 3.24
N PRO A 586 11.44 -10.82 1.98
CA PRO A 586 11.46 -12.24 1.64
C PRO A 586 12.78 -12.92 2.01
N LEU A 587 13.92 -12.22 1.89
CA LEU A 587 15.22 -12.78 2.26
C LEU A 587 15.37 -12.98 3.78
N VAL A 588 14.74 -12.15 4.61
CA VAL A 588 14.74 -12.35 6.08
C VAL A 588 14.04 -13.67 6.43
N LEU A 589 12.93 -13.98 5.75
CA LEU A 589 12.24 -15.26 5.93
C LEU A 589 13.10 -16.45 5.47
N ASN A 590 13.82 -16.31 4.36
CA ASN A 590 14.73 -17.35 3.87
C ASN A 590 15.89 -17.60 4.84
N VAL A 591 16.50 -16.53 5.37
CA VAL A 591 17.57 -16.61 6.38
C VAL A 591 17.07 -17.31 7.64
N LEU A 592 15.92 -16.91 8.19
CA LEU A 592 15.32 -17.59 9.34
C LEU A 592 15.05 -19.08 9.06
N HIS A 593 14.67 -19.40 7.82
CA HIS A 593 14.32 -20.79 7.45
C HIS A 593 15.56 -21.66 7.42
N LEU A 594 16.63 -21.12 6.85
CA LEU A 594 17.90 -21.80 6.75
C LEU A 594 18.57 -21.94 8.12
N LEU A 595 18.54 -20.89 8.97
CA LEU A 595 19.00 -20.98 10.36
C LEU A 595 18.27 -22.09 11.13
N ASN A 596 16.95 -22.19 11.00
CA ASN A 596 16.19 -23.25 11.66
C ASN A 596 16.52 -24.64 11.14
N LYS A 597 16.70 -24.77 9.81
CA LYS A 597 17.08 -26.02 9.15
C LYS A 597 18.47 -26.47 9.60
N LEU A 598 19.41 -25.54 9.74
CA LEU A 598 20.76 -25.81 10.22
C LEU A 598 20.77 -26.18 11.71
N ALA A 599 20.01 -25.44 12.53
CA ALA A 599 19.84 -25.78 13.95
C ALA A 599 19.26 -27.19 14.14
N SER A 600 18.31 -27.63 13.28
CA SER A 600 17.78 -29.00 13.31
C SER A 600 18.76 -30.10 12.87
N ARG A 601 19.94 -29.71 12.37
CA ARG A 601 21.06 -30.57 11.98
C ARG A 601 22.27 -30.37 12.90
N ASP A 602 22.03 -29.86 14.11
CA ASP A 602 23.01 -29.62 15.16
C ASP A 602 24.10 -28.60 14.80
N PHE A 603 23.82 -27.67 13.87
CA PHE A 603 24.69 -26.51 13.66
C PHE A 603 24.44 -25.46 14.74
N ASN A 604 25.51 -24.98 15.35
CA ASN A 604 25.52 -23.83 16.24
C ASN A 604 26.02 -22.59 15.47
N ILE A 605 25.10 -21.67 15.16
CA ILE A 605 25.38 -20.48 14.37
C ILE A 605 25.05 -19.23 15.20
N LEU A 606 26.07 -18.40 15.41
CA LEU A 606 25.96 -17.14 16.13
C LEU A 606 25.98 -15.99 15.13
N LEU A 607 25.12 -14.99 15.32
CA LEU A 607 25.18 -13.74 14.56
C LEU A 607 25.76 -12.64 15.46
N CYS A 608 26.85 -12.02 15.03
CA CYS A 608 27.54 -11.00 15.81
C CYS A 608 27.60 -9.67 15.05
N TRP A 609 27.24 -8.58 15.73
CA TRP A 609 27.44 -7.24 15.17
C TRP A 609 28.88 -6.80 15.36
N VAL A 610 29.50 -6.22 14.33
CA VAL A 610 30.80 -5.56 14.41
C VAL A 610 30.72 -4.11 13.92
N PRO A 611 31.49 -3.18 14.51
CA PRO A 611 31.57 -1.81 14.00
C PRO A 611 32.26 -1.78 12.63
N SER A 612 31.69 -1.02 11.68
CA SER A 612 32.28 -0.81 10.35
C SER A 612 33.47 0.15 10.38
N HIS A 613 34.46 -0.05 9.51
CA HIS A 613 35.60 0.84 9.26
C HIS A 613 36.49 1.11 10.48
N VAL A 614 36.69 0.10 11.33
CA VAL A 614 37.58 0.20 12.51
C VAL A 614 38.83 -0.67 12.38
N GLY A 615 39.08 -1.27 11.21
CA GLY A 615 40.29 -2.07 10.97
C GLY A 615 40.20 -3.54 11.41
N ILE A 616 38.98 -4.08 11.62
CA ILE A 616 38.79 -5.53 11.80
C ILE A 616 39.03 -6.22 10.44
N VAL A 617 40.15 -6.93 10.32
CA VAL A 617 40.67 -7.47 9.04
C VAL A 617 39.61 -8.17 8.20
N GLY A 618 38.85 -9.11 8.78
CA GLY A 618 37.83 -9.86 8.04
C GLY A 618 36.63 -9.01 7.58
N ASN A 619 36.26 -7.98 8.37
CA ASN A 619 35.19 -7.05 7.99
C ASN A 619 35.65 -6.12 6.87
N GLU A 620 36.87 -5.58 6.96
CA GLU A 620 37.46 -4.75 5.90
C GLU A 620 37.66 -5.54 4.61
N GLU A 621 38.00 -6.84 4.70
CA GLU A 621 38.07 -7.73 3.54
C GLU A 621 36.71 -7.92 2.90
N ALA A 622 35.66 -8.16 3.70
CA ALA A 622 34.29 -8.29 3.20
C ALA A 622 33.81 -7.00 2.50
N ASP A 623 34.04 -5.83 3.11
CA ASP A 623 33.72 -4.52 2.53
C ASP A 623 34.44 -4.28 1.20
N LYS A 624 35.75 -4.57 1.17
CA LYS A 624 36.55 -4.45 -0.06
C LYS A 624 36.06 -5.41 -1.14
N ALA A 625 35.77 -6.67 -0.78
CA ALA A 625 35.27 -7.68 -1.71
C ALA A 625 33.88 -7.31 -2.25
N ALA A 626 32.99 -6.78 -1.42
CA ALA A 626 31.68 -6.31 -1.86
C ALA A 626 31.80 -5.16 -2.86
N LYS A 627 32.71 -4.20 -2.63
CA LYS A 627 32.98 -3.09 -3.56
C LYS A 627 33.61 -3.53 -4.88
N LEU A 628 34.45 -4.57 -4.86
CA LEU A 628 35.15 -5.08 -6.04
C LEU A 628 34.41 -6.20 -6.78
N ALA A 629 33.27 -6.66 -6.25
CA ALA A 629 32.49 -7.74 -6.83
C ALA A 629 32.23 -7.47 -8.32
N ASN A 630 32.45 -8.46 -9.19
CA ASN A 630 32.19 -8.37 -10.64
C ASN A 630 31.24 -9.43 -11.18
N THR A 631 31.09 -10.55 -10.47
CA THR A 631 30.25 -11.67 -10.87
C THR A 631 28.78 -11.33 -10.76
N ILE A 632 28.05 -11.32 -11.88
CA ILE A 632 26.62 -11.02 -11.91
C ILE A 632 25.82 -12.23 -11.44
N THR A 633 24.89 -12.00 -10.51
CA THR A 633 23.87 -13.01 -10.15
C THR A 633 22.57 -12.75 -10.90
N ASN A 634 21.90 -13.82 -11.34
CA ASN A 634 20.50 -13.77 -11.76
C ASN A 634 19.60 -13.58 -10.52
N SER A 635 19.72 -12.41 -9.89
CA SER A 635 19.01 -12.10 -8.66
C SER A 635 17.63 -11.52 -8.96
N THR A 636 16.65 -12.02 -8.22
CA THR A 636 15.33 -11.40 -8.15
C THR A 636 15.37 -10.19 -7.24
N VAL A 637 14.46 -9.25 -7.44
CA VAL A 637 14.40 -8.01 -6.64
C VAL A 637 13.21 -8.05 -5.68
N PRO A 638 13.38 -7.75 -4.39
CA PRO A 638 12.28 -7.70 -3.43
C PRO A 638 11.21 -6.65 -3.78
N LEU A 639 9.94 -6.93 -3.48
CA LEU A 639 8.81 -6.03 -3.81
C LEU A 639 8.99 -4.61 -3.22
N THR A 640 9.59 -4.49 -2.04
CA THR A 640 9.89 -3.21 -1.38
C THR A 640 10.88 -2.38 -2.20
N ASP A 641 11.91 -3.02 -2.75
CA ASP A 641 12.92 -2.37 -3.56
C ASP A 641 12.38 -2.03 -4.94
N PHE A 642 11.57 -2.90 -5.53
CA PHE A 642 10.80 -2.59 -6.74
C PHE A 642 9.96 -1.33 -6.61
N LYS A 643 9.24 -1.16 -5.48
CA LYS A 643 8.43 0.05 -5.27
C LYS A 643 9.28 1.32 -5.22
N LYS A 644 10.47 1.26 -4.61
CA LYS A 644 11.41 2.38 -4.59
C LYS A 644 12.00 2.64 -5.99
N TYR A 645 12.46 1.60 -6.66
CA TYR A 645 13.07 1.69 -7.98
C TYR A 645 12.11 2.20 -9.05
N THR A 646 10.89 1.65 -9.11
CA THR A 646 9.85 2.13 -10.02
C THR A 646 9.52 3.59 -9.77
N LYS A 647 9.51 4.05 -8.50
CA LYS A 647 9.36 5.48 -8.19
C LYS A 647 10.50 6.29 -8.82
N VAL A 648 11.76 5.87 -8.70
CA VAL A 648 12.90 6.55 -9.36
C VAL A 648 12.69 6.63 -10.88
N LEU A 649 12.29 5.53 -11.53
CA LEU A 649 12.04 5.52 -12.98
C LEU A 649 10.90 6.45 -13.41
N PHE A 650 9.80 6.50 -12.66
CA PHE A 650 8.70 7.43 -12.93
C PHE A 650 9.10 8.88 -12.73
N TYR A 651 9.96 9.17 -11.74
CA TYR A 651 10.49 10.52 -11.51
C TYR A 651 11.49 10.91 -12.60
N ALA A 652 12.32 9.99 -13.10
CA ALA A 652 13.17 10.22 -14.27
C ALA A 652 12.34 10.45 -15.54
N LYS A 653 11.25 9.71 -15.73
CA LYS A 653 10.27 9.96 -16.82
C LYS A 653 9.63 11.34 -16.66
N TRP A 654 9.30 11.75 -15.44
CA TRP A 654 8.75 13.08 -15.16
C TRP A 654 9.78 14.19 -15.39
N GLN A 655 11.05 13.98 -15.00
CA GLN A 655 12.15 14.90 -15.30
C GLN A 655 12.29 15.12 -16.81
N ARG A 656 12.30 14.05 -17.62
CA ARG A 656 12.34 14.18 -19.09
C ARG A 656 11.15 14.97 -19.66
N GLN A 657 9.96 14.83 -19.06
CA GLN A 657 8.79 15.64 -19.45
C GLN A 657 8.90 17.09 -19.00
N TRP A 658 9.71 17.38 -17.99
CA TRP A 658 9.98 18.73 -17.51
C TRP A 658 11.06 19.41 -18.33
N ASP A 659 12.10 18.67 -18.74
CA ASP A 659 13.18 19.15 -19.61
C ASP A 659 12.64 19.65 -20.97
N THR A 660 11.51 19.10 -21.44
CA THR A 660 10.84 19.56 -22.67
C THR A 660 10.06 20.87 -22.52
N GLU A 661 9.86 21.37 -21.29
CA GLU A 661 9.06 22.57 -21.00
C GLU A 661 9.96 23.82 -20.98
N THR A 662 10.75 24.03 -22.03
CA THR A 662 11.77 25.09 -22.13
C THR A 662 11.21 26.51 -22.00
N ASP A 663 9.98 26.73 -22.46
CA ASP A 663 9.30 28.03 -22.40
C ASP A 663 8.66 28.31 -21.02
N ASN A 664 8.71 27.34 -20.11
CA ASN A 664 8.12 27.50 -18.78
C ASN A 664 9.01 28.38 -17.90
N LYS A 665 8.46 29.49 -17.40
CA LYS A 665 9.19 30.44 -16.53
C LYS A 665 9.81 29.80 -15.28
N LEU A 666 9.18 28.75 -14.73
CA LEU A 666 9.74 28.04 -13.57
C LEU A 666 10.95 27.18 -13.98
N HIS A 667 11.00 26.67 -15.21
CA HIS A 667 12.07 25.77 -15.67
C HIS A 667 13.44 26.44 -15.64
N SER A 668 13.53 27.73 -16.00
CA SER A 668 14.79 28.49 -15.91
C SER A 668 15.31 28.66 -14.48
N VAL A 669 14.43 28.61 -13.47
CA VAL A 669 14.78 28.74 -12.06
C VAL A 669 15.00 27.36 -11.42
N LYS A 670 14.20 26.37 -11.84
CA LYS A 670 14.13 25.01 -11.29
C LYS A 670 14.14 24.00 -12.44
N PRO A 671 15.29 23.76 -13.09
CA PRO A 671 15.38 22.78 -14.18
C PRO A 671 15.24 21.34 -13.68
N HIS A 672 15.59 21.07 -12.42
CA HIS A 672 15.48 19.73 -11.83
C HIS A 672 14.24 19.58 -10.93
N VAL A 673 13.52 18.48 -11.12
CA VAL A 673 12.36 18.05 -10.33
C VAL A 673 12.82 17.49 -8.99
N GLN A 674 12.92 18.36 -8.00
CA GLN A 674 13.33 18.03 -6.64
C GLN A 674 12.49 18.77 -5.59
N PRO A 675 12.36 18.24 -4.37
CA PRO A 675 11.70 18.95 -3.29
C PRO A 675 12.54 20.17 -2.90
N TRP A 676 11.88 21.33 -2.78
CA TRP A 676 12.49 22.56 -2.26
C TRP A 676 11.89 22.87 -0.89
N PRO A 677 12.67 23.41 0.05
CA PRO A 677 12.17 23.73 1.38
C PRO A 677 11.12 24.83 1.32
N SER A 678 10.10 24.72 2.18
CA SER A 678 9.11 25.79 2.40
C SER A 678 9.71 26.89 3.27
N LEU A 679 9.29 28.15 3.07
CA LEU A 679 9.66 29.24 3.97
C LEU A 679 8.89 29.18 5.30
N THR A 680 9.44 29.79 6.34
CA THR A 680 8.89 29.79 7.71
C THR A 680 7.48 30.40 7.81
N THR A 681 7.17 31.39 6.96
CA THR A 681 5.85 32.02 6.93
C THR A 681 5.13 31.71 5.62
N ARG A 682 3.86 31.31 5.71
CA ARG A 682 3.00 31.01 4.56
C ARG A 682 2.91 32.18 3.57
N LYS A 683 2.87 33.41 4.07
CA LYS A 683 2.85 34.63 3.23
C LYS A 683 4.11 34.70 2.37
N ALA A 684 5.28 34.59 2.99
CA ALA A 684 6.55 34.63 2.25
C ALA A 684 6.66 33.47 1.25
N ASP A 685 6.24 32.26 1.66
CA ASP A 685 6.26 31.06 0.81
C ASP A 685 5.34 31.19 -0.42
N THR A 686 4.15 31.77 -0.24
CA THR A 686 3.19 32.08 -1.31
C THR A 686 3.77 33.10 -2.29
N LEU A 687 4.36 34.18 -1.77
CA LEU A 687 4.98 35.23 -2.60
C LEU A 687 6.14 34.64 -3.41
N LEU A 688 6.99 33.84 -2.76
CA LEU A 688 8.12 33.19 -3.43
C LEU A 688 7.66 32.26 -4.56
N THR A 689 6.65 31.44 -4.33
CA THR A 689 6.12 30.58 -5.40
C THR A 689 5.55 31.37 -6.57
N ARG A 690 4.86 32.48 -6.30
CA ARG A 690 4.35 33.36 -7.37
C ARG A 690 5.47 33.97 -8.19
N LEU A 691 6.56 34.39 -7.54
CA LEU A 691 7.77 34.86 -8.21
C LEU A 691 8.40 33.74 -9.05
N ARG A 692 8.61 32.54 -8.48
CA ARG A 692 9.20 31.37 -9.16
C ARG A 692 8.41 30.91 -10.37
N VAL A 693 7.09 30.81 -10.24
CA VAL A 693 6.18 30.48 -11.35
C VAL A 693 6.11 31.62 -12.36
N GLY A 694 6.54 32.83 -11.98
CA GLY A 694 6.52 34.02 -12.82
C GLY A 694 5.11 34.60 -13.01
N HIS A 695 4.20 34.35 -12.06
CA HIS A 695 2.80 34.76 -12.07
C HIS A 695 2.50 35.61 -10.83
N THR A 696 2.43 36.92 -11.00
CA THR A 696 2.04 37.89 -9.96
C THR A 696 0.77 38.64 -10.34
N ARG A 697 0.13 39.30 -9.37
CA ARG A 697 -1.03 40.16 -9.67
C ARG A 697 -0.67 41.23 -10.69
N TYR A 698 0.51 41.86 -10.58
CA TYR A 698 0.98 42.86 -11.54
C TYR A 698 1.11 42.30 -12.96
N THR A 699 1.88 41.22 -13.11
CA THR A 699 2.24 40.67 -14.43
C THR A 699 1.06 39.99 -15.14
N HIS A 700 0.07 39.49 -14.39
CA HIS A 700 -1.04 38.71 -14.94
C HIS A 700 -2.42 39.36 -14.75
N ARG A 701 -2.48 40.65 -14.36
CA ARG A 701 -3.75 41.40 -14.26
C ARG A 701 -4.59 41.33 -15.53
N HIS A 702 -3.94 41.37 -16.70
CA HIS A 702 -4.60 41.26 -18.00
C HIS A 702 -5.37 39.94 -18.17
N LEU A 703 -4.84 38.82 -17.68
CA LEU A 703 -5.51 37.52 -17.71
C LEU A 703 -6.49 37.31 -16.56
N LEU A 704 -6.28 37.99 -15.42
CA LEU A 704 -7.10 37.85 -14.22
C LEU A 704 -8.33 38.77 -14.23
N PHE A 705 -8.22 39.95 -14.83
CA PHE A 705 -9.20 41.03 -14.80
C PHE A 705 -9.57 41.57 -16.20
N GLY A 706 -8.98 41.05 -17.28
CA GLY A 706 -9.28 41.51 -18.66
C GLY A 706 -8.64 42.85 -19.04
N GLU A 707 -7.66 43.32 -18.27
CA GLU A 707 -6.94 44.58 -18.51
C GLU A 707 -5.89 44.47 -19.64
N GLN A 708 -5.26 45.59 -20.00
CA GLN A 708 -4.12 45.57 -20.92
C GLN A 708 -2.85 44.99 -20.28
N THR A 709 -2.02 44.35 -21.10
CA THR A 709 -0.71 43.81 -20.69
C THR A 709 0.15 44.93 -20.09
N PRO A 710 0.68 44.75 -18.86
CA PRO A 710 1.54 45.75 -18.26
C PRO A 710 2.83 45.92 -19.08
N MET A 711 3.13 47.13 -19.51
CA MET A 711 4.33 47.48 -20.26
C MET A 711 5.29 48.29 -19.38
N CYS A 712 6.59 48.09 -19.58
CA CYS A 712 7.61 48.91 -18.94
C CYS A 712 7.60 50.32 -19.55
N SER A 713 7.49 51.36 -18.73
CA SER A 713 7.46 52.76 -19.20
C SER A 713 8.74 53.17 -19.93
N GLN A 714 9.88 52.60 -19.54
CA GLN A 714 11.19 52.91 -20.12
C GLN A 714 11.55 52.00 -21.30
N CYS A 715 11.38 50.68 -21.13
CA CYS A 715 11.82 49.70 -22.13
C CYS A 715 10.78 49.39 -23.20
N LYS A 716 9.52 49.83 -23.01
CA LYS A 716 8.37 49.49 -23.87
C LYS A 716 8.21 47.98 -24.14
N CYS A 717 8.72 47.13 -23.26
CA CYS A 717 8.56 45.69 -23.32
C CYS A 717 7.51 45.21 -22.28
N SER A 718 6.97 44.02 -22.49
CA SER A 718 6.01 43.44 -21.54
C SER A 718 6.66 43.15 -20.18
N MET A 719 5.98 43.50 -19.09
CA MET A 719 6.49 43.33 -17.74
C MET A 719 6.45 41.85 -17.33
N SER A 720 7.63 41.29 -17.04
CA SER A 720 7.80 39.94 -16.52
C SER A 720 8.62 39.94 -15.22
N ILE A 721 8.57 38.85 -14.45
CA ILE A 721 9.40 38.72 -13.24
C ILE A 721 10.89 38.72 -13.58
N LYS A 722 11.28 38.09 -14.70
CA LYS A 722 12.63 38.17 -15.24
C LYS A 722 13.03 39.61 -15.53
N HIS A 723 12.15 40.37 -16.18
CA HIS A 723 12.40 41.77 -16.46
C HIS A 723 12.59 42.59 -15.18
N ILE A 724 11.69 42.47 -14.21
CA ILE A 724 11.72 43.22 -12.95
C ILE A 724 12.98 42.90 -12.12
N LEU A 725 13.29 41.60 -11.97
CA LEU A 725 14.36 41.16 -11.08
C LEU A 725 15.76 41.28 -11.67
N SER A 726 15.90 41.26 -13.00
CA SER A 726 17.21 41.01 -13.62
C SER A 726 17.53 41.89 -14.83
N GLU A 727 16.55 42.39 -15.59
CA GLU A 727 16.83 43.07 -16.89
C GLU A 727 16.48 44.57 -16.89
N CYS A 728 15.50 45.02 -16.10
CA CYS A 728 14.95 46.37 -16.20
C CYS A 728 15.99 47.43 -15.77
N PRO A 729 16.34 48.41 -16.64
CA PRO A 729 17.29 49.46 -16.31
C PRO A 729 16.85 50.35 -15.14
N ASN A 730 15.54 50.53 -14.95
CA ASN A 730 14.97 51.37 -13.89
C ASN A 730 15.35 50.91 -12.46
N PHE A 731 15.75 49.65 -12.30
CA PHE A 731 16.05 49.08 -10.99
C PHE A 731 17.54 48.77 -10.78
N ILE A 732 18.45 49.28 -11.63
CA ILE A 732 19.90 48.99 -11.53
C ILE A 732 20.46 49.43 -10.17
N SER A 733 20.16 50.66 -9.71
CA SER A 733 20.70 51.18 -8.46
C SER A 733 20.22 50.39 -7.24
N GLN A 734 18.94 49.98 -7.23
CA GLN A 734 18.38 49.14 -6.16
C GLN A 734 18.95 47.71 -6.22
N ARG A 735 19.17 47.12 -7.41
CA ARG A 735 19.82 45.81 -7.54
C ARG A 735 21.24 45.85 -6.98
N PHE A 736 22.02 46.87 -7.32
CA PHE A 736 23.35 47.04 -6.76
C PHE A 736 23.32 47.18 -5.23
N LYS A 737 22.38 47.96 -4.68
CA LYS A 737 22.22 48.14 -3.23
C LYS A 737 21.92 46.83 -2.48
N PHE A 738 21.03 45.99 -3.00
CA PHE A 738 20.55 44.81 -2.27
C PHE A 738 21.25 43.49 -2.64
N PHE A 739 21.73 43.37 -3.88
CA PHE A 739 22.36 42.16 -4.43
C PHE A 739 23.85 42.33 -4.70
N LYS A 740 24.40 43.55 -4.61
CA LYS A 740 25.81 43.90 -4.90
C LYS A 740 26.28 43.61 -6.33
N THR A 741 25.36 43.34 -7.26
CA THR A 741 25.66 43.10 -8.68
C THR A 741 24.60 43.74 -9.60
N ASN A 742 25.01 44.07 -10.82
CA ASN A 742 24.12 44.64 -11.84
C ASN A 742 23.45 43.57 -12.71
N SER A 743 24.15 42.47 -12.96
CA SER A 743 23.65 41.27 -13.63
C SER A 743 23.32 40.21 -12.58
N VAL A 744 22.06 39.80 -12.52
CA VAL A 744 21.59 38.84 -11.52
C VAL A 744 20.83 37.71 -12.21
N ASP A 745 21.32 36.48 -12.05
CA ASP A 745 20.59 35.29 -12.48
C ASP A 745 19.36 35.05 -11.58
N LEU A 746 18.22 34.75 -12.18
CA LEU A 746 17.00 34.41 -11.44
C LEU A 746 17.18 33.17 -10.57
N SER A 747 18.01 32.22 -11.00
CA SER A 747 18.27 31.01 -10.22
C SER A 747 18.92 31.34 -8.86
N LEU A 748 19.76 32.38 -8.80
CA LEU A 748 20.38 32.86 -7.56
C LEU A 748 19.38 33.60 -6.65
N LEU A 749 18.42 34.31 -7.23
CA LEU A 749 17.41 35.05 -6.47
C LEU A 749 16.28 34.17 -5.95
N LEU A 750 15.78 33.27 -6.80
CA LEU A 750 14.54 32.51 -6.60
C LEU A 750 14.77 31.01 -6.43
N GLY A 751 16.02 30.54 -6.48
CA GLY A 751 16.39 29.13 -6.42
C GLY A 751 16.03 28.43 -5.10
N LYS A 752 16.62 27.25 -4.88
CA LYS A 752 16.35 26.41 -3.70
C LYS A 752 16.47 27.20 -2.38
N THR A 753 17.50 28.03 -2.27
CA THR A 753 17.72 29.01 -1.21
C THR A 753 17.59 30.41 -1.80
N PRO A 754 16.43 31.09 -1.65
CA PRO A 754 16.23 32.42 -2.21
C PRO A 754 17.15 33.45 -1.54
N HIS A 755 17.51 34.51 -2.27
CA HIS A 755 18.40 35.54 -1.76
C HIS A 755 17.79 36.25 -0.53
N VAL A 756 18.58 36.44 0.52
CA VAL A 756 18.12 36.99 1.82
C VAL A 756 17.45 38.37 1.69
N ASN A 757 17.97 39.22 0.80
CA ASN A 757 17.44 40.56 0.54
C ASN A 757 16.33 40.64 -0.51
N LEU A 758 15.85 39.51 -1.06
CA LEU A 758 14.86 39.51 -2.14
C LEU A 758 13.59 40.31 -1.79
N PHE A 759 13.00 40.03 -0.63
CA PHE A 759 11.78 40.73 -0.21
C PHE A 759 12.03 42.19 0.17
N ALA A 760 13.23 42.53 0.68
CA ALA A 760 13.62 43.90 0.95
C ALA A 760 13.74 44.71 -0.34
N PHE A 761 14.39 44.15 -1.37
CA PHE A 761 14.46 44.72 -2.71
C PHE A 761 13.05 44.97 -3.29
N LEU A 762 12.17 43.96 -3.25
CA LEU A 762 10.80 44.08 -3.78
C LEU A 762 9.96 45.15 -3.07
N ARG A 763 10.21 45.39 -1.77
CA ARG A 763 9.58 46.50 -1.03
C ARG A 763 10.14 47.85 -1.47
N SER A 764 11.46 47.95 -1.69
CA SER A 764 12.13 49.20 -2.09
C SER A 764 11.68 49.72 -3.46
N ILE A 765 11.32 48.82 -4.37
CA ILE A 765 10.80 49.18 -5.72
C ILE A 765 9.27 49.25 -5.76
N GLY A 766 8.58 49.18 -4.61
CA GLY A 766 7.12 49.23 -4.53
C GLY A 766 6.38 48.01 -5.11
N PHE A 767 7.08 46.94 -5.50
CA PHE A 767 6.47 45.79 -6.18
C PHE A 767 5.84 44.76 -5.23
N TYR A 768 6.31 44.69 -3.98
CA TYR A 768 5.90 43.69 -2.99
C TYR A 768 4.36 43.54 -2.81
N PRO A 769 3.54 44.62 -2.78
CA PRO A 769 2.08 44.51 -2.67
C PRO A 769 1.39 43.91 -3.92
N HIS A 770 2.07 43.91 -5.05
CA HIS A 770 1.53 43.48 -6.35
C HIS A 770 1.88 42.03 -6.73
N ILE A 771 2.44 41.26 -5.79
CA ILE A 771 2.74 39.83 -5.89
C ILE A 771 1.53 39.03 -5.37
#